data_AF-A0A6A4W3C6-F1
#
_entry.id   AF-A0A6A4W3C6-F1
#
_cell.length_a   1.000
_cell.length_b   1.000
_cell.length_c   1.000
_cell.angle_alpha   90.00
_cell.angle_beta   90.00
_cell.angle_gamma   90.00
#
_symmetry.space_group_name_H-M   'P 1'
#
loop_
_entity.id
_entity.type
_entity.pdbx_description
1 polymer ?
#
loop_
_entity_poly.entity_id
_entity_poly.type
_entity_poly.pdbx_seq_one_letter_code
_entity_poly.pdbx_strand_id
1 'polypeptide(L)'
;MVAVMDGSLIAIMIPFFPVEAASRGVSQAAISGVFSCYAVAKMMLSPLVGRLAPKIGISRLYNIGLALAGATTLLFGLLNRIEDTQTFMGAAFAVRLVEAVGSAAIATCGYTIAGSEFGSRVTTAVAVIGSSLTAGLALTPALWGGLYAVGGFGTPFFTLGALMLLTSVALIRLIPDSESADCQQASFAVSLLKFLGAADNWLCLATVFVYSADVYTVEAAFAVYADRVLAVPPTLVGLFFLVSCVVPYARAAEILGMTESGVRTLVKRQRTSGAAAQQPTPATTIDNFTIGAIRRHVYARFANKEFLTVERLLDGLTADGILRPDTSESTLRRILHQMGFRYRSTQRKMYVRKETLDIVCRRIQALRKLNQHRENGHQIVYVDETWFTTRMCHSREWVDNTQAATSATYSRQVPPGDGERFIVVAAGSEEGTIDGSFLGFVSKNRSGDYHGEMNSELFIRWLTSHLLPSLSRPSALVLDNAPYHSVLTEESRCPTSATRKADLINWLTQHDIPVPPGATRPELLLLCQQNKPEPQFVVDNIIREWGHEVVRLPPGHPELNAIEQVWGCMKRHVRSSLRRFTRADLQDRLEEARLLVTSEVWAGAVRRSRSFEDGYWTTDNIQESIDRIIITADDDDDDDDDDDFSFDQESDDDVD
;
A
#
# COMPACT_ATOMS: atom_id res chain seq x y z
N MET A 1 -27.58 -16.81 17.21
CA MET A 1 -28.53 -16.91 18.33
C MET A 1 -27.87 -16.60 19.67
N VAL A 2 -27.00 -17.46 20.23
CA VAL A 2 -26.38 -17.23 21.56
C VAL A 2 -25.71 -15.87 21.72
N ALA A 3 -24.96 -15.38 20.72
CA ALA A 3 -24.36 -14.05 20.77
C ALA A 3 -25.39 -12.91 20.93
N VAL A 4 -26.61 -13.05 20.37
CA VAL A 4 -27.72 -12.10 20.61
C VAL A 4 -28.20 -12.15 22.06
N MET A 5 -28.12 -13.32 22.70
CA MET A 5 -28.42 -13.48 24.13
C MET A 5 -27.32 -12.91 25.02
N ASP A 6 -26.04 -13.08 24.69
CA ASP A 6 -24.92 -12.47 25.45
C ASP A 6 -24.92 -10.94 25.31
N GLY A 7 -25.27 -10.42 24.13
CA GLY A 7 -25.50 -8.99 23.93
C GLY A 7 -26.70 -8.48 24.75
N SER A 8 -27.79 -9.24 24.75
CA SER A 8 -28.96 -8.95 25.62
C SER A 8 -28.58 -8.98 27.10
N LEU A 9 -27.79 -9.96 27.55
CA LEU A 9 -27.34 -10.14 28.93
C LEU A 9 -26.56 -8.93 29.46
N ILE A 10 -25.70 -8.35 28.62
CA ILE A 10 -24.92 -7.15 28.94
C ILE A 10 -25.84 -5.93 29.10
N ALA A 11 -26.78 -5.72 28.18
CA ALA A 11 -27.59 -4.51 28.17
C ALA A 11 -28.87 -4.57 29.03
N ILE A 12 -29.43 -5.75 29.33
CA ILE A 12 -30.74 -5.90 30.00
C ILE A 12 -30.81 -5.26 31.38
N MET A 13 -29.66 -5.08 32.05
CA MET A 13 -29.58 -4.38 33.32
C MET A 13 -29.75 -2.86 33.21
N ILE A 14 -29.32 -2.26 32.08
CA ILE A 14 -29.19 -0.80 31.89
C ILE A 14 -30.49 -0.03 32.13
N PRO A 15 -31.64 -0.38 31.50
CA PRO A 15 -32.87 0.42 31.65
C PRO A 15 -33.62 0.19 32.98
N PHE A 16 -33.37 -0.90 33.72
CA PHE A 16 -34.21 -1.29 34.86
C PHE A 16 -33.52 -1.19 36.23
N PHE A 17 -32.27 -1.65 36.33
CA PHE A 17 -31.57 -1.72 37.62
C PHE A 17 -31.24 -0.35 38.24
N PRO A 18 -30.83 0.70 37.49
CA PRO A 18 -30.62 2.02 38.07
C PRO A 18 -31.88 2.62 38.70
N VAL A 19 -33.06 2.34 38.13
CA VAL A 19 -34.35 2.81 38.64
C VAL A 19 -34.72 2.06 39.93
N GLU A 20 -34.61 0.73 39.91
CA GLU A 20 -34.91 -0.14 41.06
C GLU A 20 -33.92 0.07 42.23
N ALA A 21 -32.65 0.39 41.96
CA ALA A 21 -31.67 0.69 42.99
C ALA A 21 -31.82 2.12 43.54
N ALA A 22 -32.15 3.11 42.69
CA ALA A 22 -32.37 4.48 43.13
C ALA A 22 -33.63 4.64 44.00
N SER A 23 -34.71 3.89 43.72
CA SER A 23 -35.92 3.88 44.58
C SER A 23 -35.64 3.34 46.00
N ARG A 24 -34.59 2.51 46.14
CA ARG A 24 -34.07 1.96 47.41
C ARG A 24 -33.03 2.86 48.08
N GLY A 25 -32.79 4.07 47.56
CA GLY A 25 -31.83 5.04 48.12
C GLY A 25 -30.36 4.71 47.85
N VAL A 26 -30.05 3.81 46.92
CA VAL A 26 -28.66 3.47 46.55
C VAL A 26 -28.01 4.64 45.81
N SER A 27 -26.76 4.97 46.15
CA SER A 27 -26.02 6.03 45.47
C SER A 27 -25.63 5.64 44.03
N GLN A 28 -25.61 6.61 43.12
CA GLN A 28 -25.24 6.38 41.71
C GLN A 28 -23.85 5.74 41.58
N ALA A 29 -22.88 6.12 42.43
CA ALA A 29 -21.55 5.50 42.44
C ALA A 29 -21.59 3.98 42.75
N ALA A 30 -22.46 3.55 43.68
CA ALA A 30 -22.64 2.13 43.98
C ALA A 30 -23.38 1.38 42.86
N ILE A 31 -24.34 2.04 42.20
CA ILE A 31 -25.03 1.52 41.01
C ILE A 31 -24.01 1.30 39.88
N SER A 32 -23.22 2.32 39.52
CA SER A 32 -22.14 2.22 38.52
C SER A 32 -21.14 1.12 38.86
N GLY A 33 -20.81 0.94 40.15
CA GLY A 33 -19.94 -0.14 40.62
C GLY A 33 -20.42 -1.55 40.22
N VAL A 34 -21.74 -1.80 40.20
CA VAL A 34 -22.33 -3.09 39.78
C VAL A 34 -22.20 -3.32 38.28
N PHE A 35 -22.21 -2.27 37.45
CA PHE A 35 -21.87 -2.38 36.02
C PHE A 35 -20.37 -2.61 35.83
N SER A 36 -19.53 -1.85 36.54
CA SER A 36 -18.06 -1.94 36.41
C SER A 36 -17.49 -3.28 36.88
N CYS A 37 -18.02 -3.87 37.97
CA CYS A 37 -17.49 -5.14 38.49
C CYS A 37 -17.66 -6.31 37.51
N TYR A 38 -18.76 -6.34 36.76
CA TYR A 38 -18.99 -7.33 35.70
C TYR A 38 -17.93 -7.20 34.59
N ALA A 39 -17.66 -5.99 34.11
CA ALA A 39 -16.69 -5.75 33.03
C ALA A 39 -15.26 -6.11 33.47
N VAL A 40 -14.84 -5.67 34.66
CA VAL A 40 -13.51 -5.99 35.23
C VAL A 40 -13.37 -7.50 35.47
N ALA A 41 -14.40 -8.17 35.99
CA ALA A 41 -14.39 -9.62 36.16
C ALA A 41 -14.30 -10.36 34.81
N LYS A 42 -15.11 -10.01 33.82
CA LYS A 42 -15.08 -10.63 32.47
C LYS A 42 -13.70 -10.47 31.83
N MET A 43 -13.06 -9.31 31.98
CA MET A 43 -11.69 -9.05 31.53
C MET A 43 -10.66 -9.94 32.23
N MET A 44 -10.69 -10.01 33.57
CA MET A 44 -9.74 -10.81 34.37
C MET A 44 -9.94 -12.34 34.22
N LEU A 45 -11.16 -12.78 33.95
CA LEU A 45 -11.51 -14.20 33.83
C LEU A 45 -11.28 -14.79 32.43
N SER A 46 -11.32 -13.98 31.37
CA SER A 46 -11.16 -14.46 29.99
C SER A 46 -9.84 -15.23 29.74
N PRO A 47 -8.66 -14.80 30.26
CA PRO A 47 -7.43 -15.59 30.17
C PRO A 47 -7.49 -16.93 30.93
N LEU A 48 -8.24 -17.00 32.04
CA LEU A 48 -8.41 -18.21 32.84
C LEU A 48 -9.32 -19.23 32.12
N VAL A 49 -10.37 -18.76 31.45
CA VAL A 49 -11.23 -19.58 30.56
C VAL A 49 -10.39 -20.24 29.47
N GLY A 50 -9.47 -19.49 28.83
CA GLY A 50 -8.56 -20.03 27.81
C GLY A 50 -7.66 -21.18 28.33
N ARG A 51 -7.37 -21.22 29.64
CA ARG A 51 -6.63 -22.32 30.30
C ARG A 51 -7.52 -23.52 30.69
N LEU A 52 -8.82 -23.28 30.88
CA LEU A 52 -9.80 -24.32 31.21
C LEU A 52 -10.34 -25.04 29.97
N ALA A 53 -10.45 -24.35 28.84
CA ALA A 53 -11.03 -24.89 27.61
C ALA A 53 -10.36 -26.20 27.10
N PRO A 54 -9.01 -26.36 27.14
CA PRO A 54 -8.37 -27.63 26.75
C PRO A 54 -8.60 -28.78 27.74
N LYS A 55 -8.92 -28.48 29.01
CA LYS A 55 -9.12 -29.48 30.07
C LYS A 55 -10.56 -29.98 30.18
N ILE A 56 -11.52 -29.10 29.89
CA ILE A 56 -12.96 -29.37 30.01
C ILE A 56 -13.58 -29.72 28.65
N GLY A 57 -12.93 -29.33 27.55
CA GLY A 57 -13.47 -29.35 26.19
C GLY A 57 -14.15 -28.02 25.87
N ILE A 58 -13.86 -27.45 24.70
CA ILE A 58 -14.30 -26.09 24.33
C ILE A 58 -15.84 -26.03 24.22
N SER A 59 -16.45 -26.98 23.50
CA SER A 59 -17.92 -27.11 23.37
C SER A 59 -18.63 -27.26 24.72
N ARG A 60 -18.00 -27.98 25.65
CA ARG A 60 -18.56 -28.25 26.99
C ARG A 60 -18.43 -27.03 27.90
N LEU A 61 -17.29 -26.34 27.88
CA LEU A 61 -17.09 -25.09 28.63
C LEU A 61 -17.99 -23.96 28.13
N TYR A 62 -18.25 -23.90 26.82
CA TYR A 62 -19.23 -22.97 26.23
C TYR A 62 -20.65 -23.21 26.76
N ASN A 63 -21.11 -24.47 26.76
CA ASN A 63 -22.43 -24.83 27.29
C ASN A 63 -22.52 -24.60 28.81
N ILE A 64 -21.48 -24.93 29.58
CA ILE A 64 -21.43 -24.61 31.03
C ILE A 64 -21.51 -23.09 31.25
N GLY A 65 -20.80 -22.29 30.45
CA GLY A 65 -20.87 -20.83 30.50
C GLY A 65 -22.27 -20.28 30.21
N LEU A 66 -22.94 -20.82 29.18
CA LEU A 66 -24.31 -20.45 28.82
C LEU A 66 -25.33 -20.82 29.89
N ALA A 67 -25.22 -22.03 30.48
CA ALA A 67 -26.06 -22.45 31.58
C ALA A 67 -25.85 -21.60 32.84
N LEU A 68 -24.59 -21.29 33.18
CA LEU A 68 -24.25 -20.44 34.32
C LEU A 68 -24.80 -19.03 34.16
N ALA A 69 -24.60 -18.40 32.98
CA ALA A 69 -25.12 -17.08 32.68
C ALA A 69 -26.66 -17.04 32.72
N GLY A 70 -27.34 -18.04 32.14
CA GLY A 70 -28.80 -18.15 32.21
C GLY A 70 -29.32 -18.28 33.65
N ALA A 71 -28.68 -19.12 34.47
CA ALA A 71 -29.02 -19.29 35.87
C ALA A 71 -28.77 -18.02 36.72
N THR A 72 -27.65 -17.31 36.50
CA THR A 72 -27.41 -16.02 37.18
C THR A 72 -28.38 -14.93 36.72
N THR A 73 -28.82 -14.94 35.45
CA THR A 73 -29.87 -14.02 34.99
C THR A 73 -31.18 -14.26 35.74
N LEU A 74 -31.60 -15.53 35.91
CA LEU A 74 -32.78 -15.87 36.71
C LEU A 74 -32.67 -15.40 38.17
N LEU A 75 -31.49 -15.59 38.79
CA LEU A 75 -31.20 -15.11 40.14
C LEU A 75 -31.23 -13.58 40.23
N PHE A 76 -30.74 -12.87 39.20
CA PHE A 76 -30.80 -11.41 39.14
C PHE A 76 -32.26 -10.90 39.09
N GLY A 77 -33.13 -11.59 38.36
CA GLY A 77 -34.57 -11.30 38.32
C GLY A 77 -35.31 -11.50 39.66
N LEU A 78 -34.74 -12.28 40.59
CA LEU A 78 -35.28 -12.47 41.95
C LEU A 78 -34.82 -11.42 42.97
N LEU A 79 -33.81 -10.60 42.64
CA LEU A 79 -33.24 -9.62 43.59
C LEU A 79 -34.26 -8.62 44.10
N ASN A 80 -35.28 -8.28 43.31
CA ASN A 80 -36.33 -7.34 43.72
C ASN A 80 -37.11 -7.80 44.98
N ARG A 81 -37.10 -9.10 45.31
CA ARG A 81 -37.72 -9.69 46.50
C ARG A 81 -36.91 -9.51 47.79
N ILE A 82 -35.67 -9.04 47.71
CA ILE A 82 -34.85 -8.73 48.89
C ILE A 82 -35.22 -7.32 49.35
N GLU A 83 -35.79 -7.18 50.55
CA GLU A 83 -36.22 -5.86 51.05
C GLU A 83 -35.05 -5.02 51.61
N ASP A 84 -34.05 -5.66 52.24
CA ASP A 84 -32.85 -4.96 52.74
C ASP A 84 -31.96 -4.49 51.58
N THR A 85 -31.59 -3.20 51.62
CA THR A 85 -30.78 -2.53 50.60
C THR A 85 -29.33 -3.00 50.61
N GLN A 86 -28.75 -3.35 51.76
CA GLN A 86 -27.37 -3.83 51.83
C GLN A 86 -27.25 -5.24 51.25
N THR A 87 -28.16 -6.14 51.64
CA THR A 87 -28.26 -7.50 51.11
C THR A 87 -28.61 -7.51 49.62
N PHE A 88 -29.50 -6.62 49.17
CA PHE A 88 -29.81 -6.41 47.74
C PHE A 88 -28.56 -6.06 46.94
N MET A 89 -27.78 -5.07 47.39
CA MET A 89 -26.54 -4.66 46.69
C MET A 89 -25.47 -5.74 46.75
N GLY A 90 -25.25 -6.37 47.91
CA GLY A 90 -24.30 -7.48 48.05
C GLY A 90 -24.62 -8.66 47.14
N ALA A 91 -25.90 -9.02 47.03
CA ALA A 91 -26.38 -10.05 46.10
C ALA A 91 -26.26 -9.62 44.63
N ALA A 92 -26.53 -8.35 44.28
CA ALA A 92 -26.33 -7.83 42.93
C ALA A 92 -24.86 -7.92 42.49
N PHE A 93 -23.91 -7.51 43.35
CA PHE A 93 -22.47 -7.69 43.11
C PHE A 93 -22.10 -9.17 42.95
N ALA A 94 -22.54 -10.04 43.86
CA ALA A 94 -22.21 -11.47 43.83
C ALA A 94 -22.72 -12.16 42.56
N VAL A 95 -23.99 -11.91 42.16
CA VAL A 95 -24.57 -12.49 40.94
C VAL A 95 -23.83 -11.98 39.70
N ARG A 96 -23.50 -10.69 39.61
CA ARG A 96 -22.78 -10.12 38.45
C ARG A 96 -21.35 -10.65 38.30
N LEU A 97 -20.65 -10.93 39.41
CA LEU A 97 -19.33 -11.56 39.37
C LEU A 97 -19.39 -13.01 38.83
N VAL A 98 -20.43 -13.78 39.17
CA VAL A 98 -20.61 -15.15 38.66
C VAL A 98 -21.11 -15.15 37.21
N GLU A 99 -21.99 -14.23 36.85
CA GLU A 99 -22.49 -14.03 35.47
C GLU A 99 -21.35 -13.64 34.52
N ALA A 100 -20.38 -12.85 34.99
CA ALA A 100 -19.16 -12.52 34.25
C ALA A 100 -18.29 -13.75 33.93
N VAL A 101 -18.27 -14.79 34.80
CA VAL A 101 -17.62 -16.08 34.51
C VAL A 101 -18.32 -16.76 33.32
N GLY A 102 -19.65 -16.83 33.37
CA GLY A 102 -20.45 -17.45 32.31
C GLY A 102 -20.26 -16.75 30.96
N SER A 103 -20.36 -15.43 30.96
CA SER A 103 -20.22 -14.60 29.75
C SER A 103 -18.77 -14.55 29.21
N ALA A 104 -17.74 -14.64 30.08
CA ALA A 104 -16.35 -14.84 29.63
C ALA A 104 -16.16 -16.20 28.94
N ALA A 105 -16.82 -17.25 29.43
CA ALA A 105 -16.82 -18.57 28.80
C ALA A 105 -17.54 -18.58 27.45
N ILE A 106 -18.72 -17.94 27.35
CA ILE A 106 -19.45 -17.79 26.08
C ILE A 106 -18.57 -17.05 25.05
N ALA A 107 -18.00 -15.90 25.40
CA ALA A 107 -17.19 -15.10 24.47
C ALA A 107 -15.93 -15.85 24.00
N THR A 108 -15.12 -16.35 24.94
CA THR A 108 -13.81 -16.96 24.62
C THR A 108 -13.98 -18.27 23.85
N CYS A 109 -14.86 -19.16 24.29
CA CYS A 109 -15.10 -20.43 23.59
C CYS A 109 -15.89 -20.21 22.29
N GLY A 110 -16.79 -19.22 22.21
CA GLY A 110 -17.55 -18.91 21.00
C GLY A 110 -16.66 -18.51 19.81
N TYR A 111 -15.70 -17.60 20.03
CA TYR A 111 -14.72 -17.26 18.99
C TYR A 111 -13.76 -18.42 18.68
N THR A 112 -13.44 -19.26 19.67
CA THR A 112 -12.60 -20.45 19.45
C THR A 112 -13.30 -21.49 18.55
N ILE A 113 -14.57 -21.79 18.81
CA ILE A 113 -15.42 -22.68 17.98
C ILE A 113 -15.60 -22.09 16.58
N ALA A 114 -15.77 -20.78 16.45
CA ALA A 114 -15.82 -20.13 15.14
C ALA A 114 -14.51 -20.31 14.34
N GLY A 115 -13.35 -20.29 15.03
CA GLY A 115 -12.05 -20.55 14.44
C GLY A 115 -11.80 -22.01 14.04
N SER A 116 -12.32 -22.98 14.79
CA SER A 116 -12.18 -24.42 14.47
C SER A 116 -13.13 -24.84 13.35
N GLU A 117 -14.43 -24.65 13.53
CA GLU A 117 -15.46 -25.19 12.63
C GLU A 117 -15.49 -24.45 11.30
N PHE A 118 -15.41 -23.12 11.33
CA PHE A 118 -15.45 -22.27 10.14
C PHE A 118 -14.05 -21.89 9.66
N GLY A 119 -13.07 -22.79 9.79
CA GLY A 119 -11.68 -22.60 9.34
C GLY A 119 -11.51 -22.18 7.87
N SER A 120 -12.57 -22.29 7.05
CA SER A 120 -12.67 -21.82 5.66
C SER A 120 -13.28 -20.42 5.45
N ARG A 121 -13.88 -19.81 6.49
CA ARG A 121 -14.57 -18.49 6.50
C ARG A 121 -14.54 -17.81 7.89
N VAL A 122 -13.40 -17.84 8.58
CA VAL A 122 -13.29 -17.44 10.01
C VAL A 122 -13.66 -15.96 10.21
N THR A 123 -13.19 -15.02 9.39
CA THR A 123 -13.57 -13.59 9.54
C THR A 123 -15.07 -13.40 9.42
N THR A 124 -15.73 -14.04 8.45
CA THR A 124 -17.18 -13.98 8.30
C THR A 124 -17.91 -14.59 9.51
N ALA A 125 -17.45 -15.72 10.05
CA ALA A 125 -18.04 -16.34 11.24
C ALA A 125 -17.88 -15.45 12.51
N VAL A 126 -16.67 -14.92 12.73
CA VAL A 126 -16.36 -13.98 13.82
C VAL A 126 -17.19 -12.70 13.70
N ALA A 127 -17.33 -12.15 12.49
CA ALA A 127 -18.12 -10.93 12.27
C ALA A 127 -19.63 -11.16 12.36
N VAL A 128 -20.15 -12.34 12.00
CA VAL A 128 -21.56 -12.71 12.26
C VAL A 128 -21.82 -12.86 13.76
N ILE A 129 -20.85 -13.36 14.53
CA ILE A 129 -20.91 -13.39 16.01
C ILE A 129 -20.90 -11.96 16.57
N GLY A 130 -19.99 -11.10 16.13
CA GLY A 130 -19.93 -9.68 16.54
C GLY A 130 -21.21 -8.92 16.20
N SER A 131 -21.69 -9.03 14.96
CA SER A 131 -22.96 -8.41 14.52
C SER A 131 -24.15 -8.91 15.33
N SER A 132 -24.17 -10.19 15.69
CA SER A 132 -25.19 -10.78 16.57
C SER A 132 -25.13 -10.22 17.99
N LEU A 133 -23.93 -9.99 18.53
CA LEU A 133 -23.72 -9.39 19.85
C LEU A 133 -24.26 -7.95 19.87
N THR A 134 -23.87 -7.13 18.88
CA THR A 134 -24.34 -5.74 18.75
C THR A 134 -25.84 -5.66 18.49
N ALA A 135 -26.43 -6.59 17.73
CA ALA A 135 -27.88 -6.68 17.60
C ALA A 135 -28.58 -6.97 18.94
N GLY A 136 -27.99 -7.81 19.80
CA GLY A 136 -28.51 -8.07 21.16
C GLY A 136 -28.48 -6.84 22.07
N LEU A 137 -27.41 -6.05 22.00
CA LEU A 137 -27.30 -4.75 22.69
C LEU A 137 -28.38 -3.78 22.17
N ALA A 138 -28.46 -3.57 20.85
CA ALA A 138 -29.37 -2.59 20.24
C ALA A 138 -30.87 -2.93 20.40
N LEU A 139 -31.24 -4.22 20.35
CA LEU A 139 -32.64 -4.66 20.54
C LEU A 139 -33.12 -4.57 21.99
N THR A 140 -32.20 -4.45 22.95
CA THR A 140 -32.52 -4.60 24.38
C THR A 140 -33.58 -3.62 24.89
N PRO A 141 -33.47 -2.29 24.69
CA PRO A 141 -34.47 -1.35 25.19
C PRO A 141 -35.88 -1.61 24.63
N ALA A 142 -35.98 -2.08 23.40
CA ALA A 142 -37.27 -2.36 22.74
C ALA A 142 -37.89 -3.68 23.19
N LEU A 143 -37.15 -4.79 23.14
CA LEU A 143 -37.66 -6.13 23.49
C LEU A 143 -37.93 -6.26 24.99
N TRP A 144 -36.94 -5.93 25.81
CA TRP A 144 -37.01 -6.12 27.25
C TRP A 144 -37.85 -5.03 27.93
N GLY A 145 -37.89 -3.81 27.36
CA GLY A 145 -38.74 -2.72 27.85
C GLY A 145 -40.24 -3.06 27.77
N GLY A 146 -40.68 -3.70 26.70
CA GLY A 146 -42.06 -4.20 26.59
C GLY A 146 -42.38 -5.29 27.62
N LEU A 147 -41.46 -6.22 27.85
CA LEU A 147 -41.61 -7.28 28.86
C LEU A 147 -41.60 -6.74 30.30
N TYR A 148 -40.85 -5.67 30.57
CA TYR A 148 -40.88 -4.94 31.83
C TYR A 148 -42.22 -4.21 32.03
N ALA A 149 -42.75 -3.55 31.00
CA ALA A 149 -44.04 -2.85 31.08
C ALA A 149 -45.23 -3.78 31.37
N VAL A 150 -45.16 -5.05 30.95
CA VAL A 150 -46.22 -6.05 31.17
C VAL A 150 -46.07 -6.82 32.48
N GLY A 151 -44.84 -7.04 32.99
CA GLY A 151 -44.59 -7.94 34.13
C GLY A 151 -43.65 -7.42 35.22
N GLY A 152 -43.22 -6.17 35.15
CA GLY A 152 -42.32 -5.54 36.11
C GLY A 152 -40.87 -6.00 36.02
N PHE A 153 -40.10 -5.72 37.07
CA PHE A 153 -38.64 -5.91 37.10
C PHE A 153 -38.18 -7.32 36.73
N GLY A 154 -38.84 -8.37 37.20
CA GLY A 154 -38.36 -9.75 37.06
C GLY A 154 -38.53 -10.36 35.66
N THR A 155 -39.58 -9.98 34.91
CA THR A 155 -39.97 -10.70 33.67
C THR A 155 -38.94 -10.66 32.53
N PRO A 156 -38.20 -9.56 32.28
CA PRO A 156 -37.11 -9.58 31.30
C PRO A 156 -36.01 -10.58 31.67
N PHE A 157 -35.56 -10.57 32.92
CA PHE A 157 -34.52 -11.49 33.39
C PHE A 157 -35.00 -12.95 33.40
N PHE A 158 -36.26 -13.21 33.77
CA PHE A 158 -36.82 -14.56 33.74
C PHE A 158 -36.94 -15.11 32.32
N THR A 159 -37.40 -14.30 31.37
CA THR A 159 -37.52 -14.73 29.97
C THR A 159 -36.16 -14.95 29.30
N LEU A 160 -35.19 -14.04 29.47
CA LEU A 160 -33.84 -14.21 28.93
C LEU A 160 -33.11 -15.40 29.59
N GLY A 161 -33.13 -15.51 30.93
CA GLY A 161 -32.45 -16.59 31.64
C GLY A 161 -33.01 -17.98 31.30
N ALA A 162 -34.33 -18.12 31.19
CA ALA A 162 -34.95 -19.36 30.75
C ALA A 162 -34.61 -19.69 29.29
N LEU A 163 -34.60 -18.70 28.39
CA LEU A 163 -34.22 -18.87 26.99
C LEU A 163 -32.75 -19.31 26.83
N MET A 164 -31.84 -18.76 27.64
CA MET A 164 -30.44 -19.18 27.67
C MET A 164 -30.26 -20.61 28.18
N LEU A 165 -30.97 -21.00 29.25
CA LEU A 165 -30.97 -22.38 29.77
C LEU A 165 -31.52 -23.39 28.75
N LEU A 166 -32.67 -23.10 28.12
CA LEU A 166 -33.24 -23.94 27.06
C LEU A 166 -32.29 -24.09 25.87
N THR A 167 -31.62 -22.99 25.49
CA THR A 167 -30.59 -23.02 24.43
C THR A 167 -29.39 -23.87 24.85
N SER A 168 -28.92 -23.77 26.09
CA SER A 168 -27.85 -24.64 26.60
C SER A 168 -28.20 -26.12 26.56
N VAL A 169 -29.46 -26.50 26.80
CA VAL A 169 -29.91 -27.90 26.69
C VAL A 169 -29.93 -28.36 25.23
N ALA A 170 -30.38 -27.51 24.30
CA ALA A 170 -30.37 -27.81 22.87
C ALA A 170 -28.94 -27.97 22.31
N LEU A 171 -28.01 -27.13 22.75
CA LEU A 171 -26.62 -27.13 22.26
C LEU A 171 -25.80 -28.37 22.66
N ILE A 172 -26.21 -29.12 23.68
CA ILE A 172 -25.65 -30.45 24.01
C ILE A 172 -25.83 -31.46 22.86
N ARG A 173 -26.78 -31.21 21.93
CA ARG A 173 -27.02 -32.06 20.75
C ARG A 173 -26.60 -31.43 19.42
N LEU A 174 -26.24 -30.13 19.41
CA LEU A 174 -26.00 -29.36 18.18
C LEU A 174 -24.53 -28.99 17.96
N ILE A 175 -23.74 -28.84 19.03
CA ILE A 175 -22.30 -28.55 18.90
C ILE A 175 -21.54 -29.89 18.99
N PRO A 176 -20.68 -30.25 18.01
CA PRO A 176 -19.84 -31.43 18.12
C PRO A 176 -18.86 -31.29 19.30
N ASP A 177 -18.50 -32.42 19.92
CA ASP A 177 -17.38 -32.43 20.88
C ASP A 177 -16.08 -32.23 20.10
N SER A 178 -15.47 -31.06 20.27
CA SER A 178 -14.17 -30.72 19.67
C SER A 178 -13.06 -31.46 20.43
N GLU A 179 -12.41 -32.44 19.80
CA GLU A 179 -11.33 -33.22 20.42
C GLU A 179 -10.16 -32.33 20.87
N SER A 180 -9.70 -32.54 22.09
CA SER A 180 -8.57 -31.81 22.66
C SER A 180 -7.25 -32.29 22.07
N ALA A 181 -6.74 -31.57 21.06
CA ALA A 181 -5.40 -31.81 20.52
C ALA A 181 -4.35 -31.73 21.64
N ASP A 182 -3.58 -32.80 21.82
CA ASP A 182 -2.63 -32.95 22.92
C ASP A 182 -1.41 -32.04 22.70
N CYS A 183 -1.43 -30.87 23.31
CA CYS A 183 -0.39 -29.84 23.16
C CYS A 183 0.31 -29.56 24.49
N GLN A 184 1.60 -29.90 24.57
CA GLN A 184 2.46 -29.55 25.70
C GLN A 184 2.57 -28.03 25.83
N GLN A 185 1.78 -27.44 26.76
CA GLN A 185 1.75 -26.00 26.96
C GLN A 185 2.98 -25.49 27.70
N ALA A 186 3.65 -24.49 27.12
CA ALA A 186 4.53 -23.61 27.86
C ALA A 186 3.77 -22.92 29.00
N SER A 187 4.47 -22.60 30.09
CA SER A 187 3.85 -21.95 31.25
C SER A 187 3.14 -20.65 30.85
N PHE A 188 1.86 -20.53 31.21
CA PHE A 188 1.05 -19.33 30.95
C PHE A 188 1.73 -18.04 31.39
N ALA A 189 2.44 -18.05 32.53
CA ALA A 189 3.19 -16.90 33.02
C ALA A 189 4.32 -16.48 32.06
N VAL A 190 5.00 -17.45 31.41
CA VAL A 190 6.06 -17.18 30.42
C VAL A 190 5.45 -16.64 29.12
N SER A 191 4.32 -17.19 28.67
CA SER A 191 3.61 -16.66 27.48
C SER A 191 3.07 -15.24 27.73
N LEU A 192 2.52 -14.97 28.91
CA LEU A 192 2.02 -13.65 29.30
C LEU A 192 3.16 -12.64 29.48
N LEU A 193 4.28 -13.02 30.09
CA LEU A 193 5.48 -12.17 30.18
C LEU A 193 6.08 -11.86 28.82
N LYS A 194 6.07 -12.81 27.87
CA LYS A 194 6.48 -12.55 26.47
C LYS A 194 5.50 -11.62 25.75
N PHE A 195 4.20 -11.79 25.97
CA PHE A 195 3.17 -10.92 25.39
C PHE A 195 3.30 -9.48 25.90
N LEU A 196 3.35 -9.29 27.23
CA LEU A 196 3.51 -7.98 27.87
C LEU A 196 4.94 -7.40 27.74
N GLY A 197 5.91 -8.18 27.28
CA GLY A 197 7.29 -7.73 27.04
C GLY A 197 7.52 -7.13 25.64
N ALA A 198 6.58 -7.27 24.71
CA ALA A 198 6.71 -6.73 23.35
C ALA A 198 5.96 -5.39 23.21
N ALA A 199 6.64 -4.36 22.71
CA ALA A 199 6.06 -3.02 22.51
C ALA A 199 4.86 -3.05 21.56
N ASP A 200 4.91 -3.84 20.50
CA ASP A 200 3.85 -3.99 19.49
C ASP A 200 2.51 -4.44 20.11
N ASN A 201 2.55 -5.29 21.15
CA ASN A 201 1.35 -5.73 21.86
C ASN A 201 0.75 -4.61 22.71
N TRP A 202 1.57 -3.73 23.30
CA TRP A 202 1.09 -2.53 23.99
C TRP A 202 0.47 -1.52 23.02
N LEU A 203 1.04 -1.36 21.83
CA LEU A 203 0.44 -0.54 20.77
C LEU A 203 -0.92 -1.11 20.35
N CYS A 204 -1.01 -2.42 20.09
CA CYS A 204 -2.27 -3.08 19.78
C CYS A 204 -3.31 -2.93 20.90
N LEU A 205 -2.93 -3.11 22.18
CA LEU A 205 -3.81 -2.92 23.33
C LEU A 205 -4.29 -1.47 23.45
N ALA A 206 -3.39 -0.49 23.24
CA ALA A 206 -3.74 0.93 23.27
C ALA A 206 -4.72 1.31 22.15
N THR A 207 -4.48 0.86 20.92
CA THR A 207 -5.38 1.10 19.79
C THR A 207 -6.76 0.48 20.00
N VAL A 208 -6.82 -0.77 20.50
CA VAL A 208 -8.09 -1.43 20.82
C VAL A 208 -8.81 -0.73 21.98
N PHE A 209 -8.08 -0.22 22.98
CA PHE A 209 -8.65 0.54 24.09
C PHE A 209 -9.24 1.88 23.64
N VAL A 210 -8.49 2.67 22.86
CA VAL A 210 -8.97 3.97 22.32
C VAL A 210 -10.19 3.76 21.43
N TYR A 211 -10.12 2.84 20.46
CA TYR A 211 -11.26 2.50 19.61
C TYR A 211 -12.51 2.09 20.40
N SER A 212 -12.33 1.27 21.45
CA SER A 212 -13.44 0.87 22.31
C SER A 212 -14.01 2.05 23.11
N ALA A 213 -13.13 2.91 23.64
CA ALA A 213 -13.52 4.10 24.38
C ALA A 213 -14.31 5.09 23.50
N ASP A 214 -13.87 5.33 22.27
CA ASP A 214 -14.55 6.18 21.30
C ASP A 214 -15.95 5.64 20.98
N VAL A 215 -16.05 4.35 20.61
CA VAL A 215 -17.34 3.71 20.27
C VAL A 215 -18.35 3.78 21.41
N TYR A 216 -17.96 3.37 22.63
CA TYR A 216 -18.89 3.42 23.78
C TYR A 216 -19.20 4.85 24.25
N THR A 217 -18.28 5.80 24.08
CA THR A 217 -18.54 7.22 24.39
C THR A 217 -19.54 7.81 23.39
N VAL A 218 -19.41 7.50 22.10
CA VAL A 218 -20.37 7.92 21.07
C VAL A 218 -21.74 7.29 21.30
N GLU A 219 -21.83 5.99 21.60
CA GLU A 219 -23.10 5.31 21.90
C GLU A 219 -23.82 5.97 23.10
N ALA A 220 -23.10 6.17 24.21
CA ALA A 220 -23.65 6.77 25.43
C ALA A 220 -24.06 8.24 25.25
N ALA A 221 -23.22 9.04 24.58
CA ALA A 221 -23.51 10.46 24.35
C ALA A 221 -24.67 10.66 23.35
N PHE A 222 -24.69 9.88 22.26
CA PHE A 222 -25.74 9.97 21.24
C PHE A 222 -27.11 9.58 21.79
N ALA A 223 -27.20 8.53 22.61
CA ALA A 223 -28.46 8.13 23.23
C ALA A 223 -29.08 9.24 24.09
N VAL A 224 -28.27 9.93 24.90
CA VAL A 224 -28.71 11.06 25.74
C VAL A 224 -29.08 12.29 24.90
N TYR A 225 -28.35 12.55 23.83
CA TYR A 225 -28.65 13.66 22.90
C TYR A 225 -29.95 13.42 22.11
N ALA A 226 -30.17 12.21 21.61
CA ALA A 226 -31.35 11.84 20.85
C ALA A 226 -32.64 11.95 21.68
N ASP A 227 -32.59 11.52 22.95
CA ASP A 227 -33.68 11.68 23.91
C ASP A 227 -33.93 13.16 24.26
N ARG A 228 -32.90 13.87 24.74
CA ARG A 228 -33.07 15.22 25.33
C ARG A 228 -33.18 16.37 24.33
N VAL A 229 -32.58 16.26 23.15
CA VAL A 229 -32.49 17.36 22.17
C VAL A 229 -33.33 17.08 20.93
N LEU A 230 -33.36 15.83 20.46
CA LEU A 230 -34.14 15.44 19.27
C LEU A 230 -35.55 14.90 19.61
N ALA A 231 -35.85 14.65 20.89
CA ALA A 231 -37.08 14.01 21.37
C ALA A 231 -37.38 12.66 20.68
N VAL A 232 -36.33 11.94 20.25
CA VAL A 232 -36.45 10.66 19.55
C VAL A 232 -36.64 9.54 20.59
N PRO A 233 -37.72 8.74 20.51
CA PRO A 233 -37.97 7.69 21.49
C PRO A 233 -36.84 6.63 21.45
N PRO A 234 -36.43 6.07 22.62
CA PRO A 234 -35.34 5.09 22.69
C PRO A 234 -35.50 3.84 21.79
N THR A 235 -36.72 3.52 21.38
CA THR A 235 -37.01 2.44 20.40
C THR A 235 -36.48 2.77 19.00
N LEU A 236 -36.55 4.03 18.56
CA LEU A 236 -35.96 4.48 17.29
C LEU A 236 -34.44 4.63 17.39
N VAL A 237 -33.90 4.98 18.56
CA VAL A 237 -32.45 4.98 18.81
C VAL A 237 -31.88 3.56 18.74
N GLY A 238 -32.54 2.58 19.38
CA GLY A 238 -32.18 1.16 19.27
C GLY A 238 -32.31 0.62 17.84
N LEU A 239 -33.35 1.01 17.11
CA LEU A 239 -33.52 0.66 15.69
C LEU A 239 -32.44 1.30 14.79
N PHE A 240 -32.04 2.53 15.07
CA PHE A 240 -30.94 3.21 14.39
C PHE A 240 -29.64 2.42 14.58
N PHE A 241 -29.24 2.12 15.81
CA PHE A 241 -28.03 1.31 16.08
C PHE A 241 -28.12 -0.11 15.51
N LEU A 242 -29.30 -0.74 15.49
CA LEU A 242 -29.49 -2.02 14.80
C LEU A 242 -29.12 -1.90 13.31
N VAL A 243 -29.65 -0.91 12.59
CA VAL A 243 -29.39 -0.75 11.16
C VAL A 243 -27.96 -0.27 10.90
N SER A 244 -27.49 0.74 11.64
CA SER A 244 -26.18 1.37 11.43
C SER A 244 -25.00 0.51 11.87
N CYS A 245 -25.19 -0.46 12.76
CA CYS A 245 -24.16 -1.42 13.11
C CYS A 245 -24.30 -2.71 12.30
N VAL A 246 -25.46 -3.37 12.29
CA VAL A 246 -25.59 -4.73 11.70
C VAL A 246 -25.39 -4.71 10.19
N VAL A 247 -25.90 -3.71 9.46
CA VAL A 247 -25.76 -3.68 7.99
C VAL A 247 -24.32 -3.38 7.56
N PRO A 248 -23.62 -2.36 8.09
CA PRO A 248 -22.21 -2.12 7.75
C PRO A 248 -21.27 -3.24 8.23
N TYR A 249 -21.47 -3.82 9.42
CA TYR A 249 -20.63 -4.95 9.85
C TYR A 249 -20.86 -6.20 8.98
N ALA A 250 -22.10 -6.48 8.54
CA ALA A 250 -22.36 -7.58 7.61
C ALA A 250 -21.72 -7.36 6.23
N ARG A 251 -21.77 -6.13 5.69
CA ARG A 251 -21.10 -5.78 4.43
C ARG A 251 -19.58 -5.74 4.56
N ALA A 252 -19.04 -5.25 5.67
CA ALA A 252 -17.62 -5.33 5.99
C ALA A 252 -17.17 -6.80 6.10
N ALA A 253 -17.98 -7.70 6.67
CA ALA A 253 -17.70 -9.14 6.74
C ALA A 253 -17.73 -9.84 5.37
N GLU A 254 -18.51 -9.32 4.42
CA GLU A 254 -18.58 -9.77 3.02
C GLU A 254 -17.34 -9.32 2.25
N ILE A 255 -17.01 -8.02 2.31
CA ILE A 255 -15.82 -7.41 1.69
C ILE A 255 -14.53 -8.01 2.28
N LEU A 256 -14.42 -8.07 3.61
CA LEU A 256 -13.31 -8.72 4.30
C LEU A 256 -13.33 -10.24 4.15
N GLY A 257 -14.47 -10.85 3.80
CA GLY A 257 -14.56 -12.26 3.40
C GLY A 257 -13.98 -12.51 2.01
N MET A 258 -14.06 -11.53 1.10
CA MET A 258 -13.35 -11.56 -0.19
C MET A 258 -11.83 -11.40 0.03
N THR A 259 -11.38 -10.48 0.89
CA THR A 259 -9.94 -10.38 1.22
C THR A 259 -9.45 -11.60 2.03
N GLU A 260 -10.26 -12.15 2.94
CA GLU A 260 -9.95 -13.40 3.64
C GLU A 260 -9.94 -14.60 2.68
N SER A 261 -10.67 -14.56 1.57
CA SER A 261 -10.54 -15.57 0.50
C SER A 261 -9.20 -15.46 -0.22
N GLY A 262 -8.67 -14.24 -0.42
CA GLY A 262 -7.30 -14.01 -0.88
C GLY A 262 -6.24 -14.50 0.13
N VAL A 263 -6.33 -14.04 1.38
CA VAL A 263 -5.42 -14.44 2.47
C VAL A 263 -5.50 -15.95 2.74
N ARG A 264 -6.68 -16.57 2.67
CA ARG A 264 -6.85 -18.02 2.79
C ARG A 264 -6.41 -18.77 1.54
N THR A 265 -6.34 -18.16 0.37
CA THR A 265 -5.69 -18.77 -0.80
C THR A 265 -4.16 -18.79 -0.63
N LEU A 266 -3.58 -17.71 -0.10
CA LEU A 266 -2.18 -17.65 0.31
C LEU A 266 -1.86 -18.66 1.45
N VAL A 267 -2.69 -18.69 2.50
CA VAL A 267 -2.52 -19.61 3.64
C VAL A 267 -2.88 -21.05 3.28
N LYS A 268 -3.78 -21.32 2.32
CA LYS A 268 -3.95 -22.67 1.75
C LYS A 268 -2.71 -23.09 0.98
N ARG A 269 -2.14 -22.23 0.11
CA ARG A 269 -0.86 -22.51 -0.56
C ARG A 269 0.24 -22.86 0.44
N GLN A 270 0.30 -22.20 1.60
CA GLN A 270 1.22 -22.55 2.69
C GLN A 270 0.84 -23.88 3.41
N ARG A 271 -0.44 -24.11 3.74
CA ARG A 271 -0.88 -25.32 4.46
C ARG A 271 -0.83 -26.59 3.63
N THR A 272 -1.04 -26.53 2.30
CA THR A 272 -0.87 -27.69 1.42
C THR A 272 0.58 -28.15 1.29
N SER A 273 1.55 -27.29 1.66
CA SER A 273 2.96 -27.68 1.78
C SER A 273 3.32 -28.39 3.09
N GLY A 274 2.36 -28.55 4.04
CA GLY A 274 2.65 -29.02 5.40
C GLY A 274 2.09 -30.39 5.80
N ALA A 275 1.32 -31.07 4.94
CA ALA A 275 0.58 -32.29 5.31
C ALA A 275 0.47 -33.37 4.22
N ALA A 276 1.44 -33.43 3.30
CA ALA A 276 1.72 -34.66 2.55
C ALA A 276 2.78 -35.50 3.29
N ALA A 277 2.76 -36.82 3.12
CA ALA A 277 3.80 -37.69 3.69
C ALA A 277 5.20 -37.29 3.19
N GLN A 278 6.22 -37.53 4.02
CA GLN A 278 7.59 -37.02 3.81
C GLN A 278 8.14 -37.29 2.40
N GLN A 279 8.14 -36.26 1.57
CA GLN A 279 9.03 -36.11 0.42
C GLN A 279 9.93 -34.89 0.67
N PRO A 280 11.19 -34.88 0.19
CA PRO A 280 12.14 -33.82 0.53
C PRO A 280 11.66 -32.46 0.06
N THR A 281 11.52 -31.49 0.98
CA THR A 281 11.22 -30.11 0.63
C THR A 281 12.36 -29.52 -0.21
N PRO A 282 12.12 -29.04 -1.45
CA PRO A 282 13.17 -28.45 -2.26
C PRO A 282 13.69 -27.16 -1.62
N ALA A 283 15.01 -26.98 -1.60
CA ALA A 283 15.76 -26.02 -0.76
C ALA A 283 15.50 -24.51 -1.00
N THR A 284 14.46 -24.13 -1.75
CA THR A 284 14.19 -22.75 -2.18
C THR A 284 13.11 -22.00 -1.42
N THR A 285 12.37 -22.65 -0.51
CA THR A 285 11.30 -21.99 0.24
C THR A 285 11.89 -21.19 1.39
N ILE A 286 12.19 -19.91 1.15
CA ILE A 286 12.76 -18.97 2.12
C ILE A 286 11.69 -18.04 2.70
N ASP A 287 11.85 -17.66 3.97
CA ASP A 287 10.95 -16.81 4.72
C ASP A 287 11.16 -15.30 4.46
N ASN A 288 10.19 -14.47 4.85
CA ASN A 288 10.22 -13.02 4.59
C ASN A 288 11.37 -12.26 5.30
N PHE A 289 11.85 -12.73 6.46
CA PHE A 289 12.97 -12.07 7.15
C PHE A 289 14.28 -12.33 6.41
N THR A 290 14.52 -13.58 6.00
CA THR A 290 15.68 -13.97 5.19
C THR A 290 15.60 -13.35 3.78
N ILE A 291 14.43 -13.26 3.14
CA ILE A 291 14.22 -12.47 1.91
C ILE A 291 14.62 -11.00 2.10
N GLY A 292 14.26 -10.40 3.23
CA GLY A 292 14.67 -9.04 3.60
C GLY A 292 16.19 -8.91 3.82
N ALA A 293 16.83 -9.90 4.44
CA ALA A 293 18.27 -9.95 4.64
C ALA A 293 19.03 -10.11 3.31
N ILE A 294 18.62 -11.03 2.44
CA ILE A 294 19.15 -11.21 1.08
C ILE A 294 19.01 -9.90 0.29
N ARG A 295 17.84 -9.27 0.32
CA ARG A 295 17.60 -7.98 -0.39
C ARG A 295 18.52 -6.88 0.12
N ARG A 296 18.74 -6.76 1.44
CA ARG A 296 19.72 -5.80 2.01
C ARG A 296 21.15 -6.10 1.57
N HIS A 297 21.58 -7.36 1.59
CA HIS A 297 22.95 -7.74 1.21
C HIS A 297 23.20 -7.51 -0.29
N VAL A 298 22.20 -7.75 -1.15
CA VAL A 298 22.22 -7.41 -2.58
C VAL A 298 22.34 -5.89 -2.78
N TYR A 299 21.51 -5.08 -2.12
CA TYR A 299 21.56 -3.62 -2.26
C TYR A 299 22.84 -2.98 -1.68
N ALA A 300 23.39 -3.52 -0.59
CA ALA A 300 24.67 -3.04 -0.02
C ALA A 300 25.83 -3.23 -1.02
N ARG A 301 25.88 -4.38 -1.71
CA ARG A 301 26.91 -4.63 -2.74
C ARG A 301 26.72 -3.77 -3.99
N PHE A 302 25.48 -3.48 -4.37
CA PHE A 302 25.19 -2.51 -5.44
C PHE A 302 25.63 -1.08 -5.06
N ALA A 303 25.42 -0.65 -3.80
CA ALA A 303 25.91 0.65 -3.32
C ALA A 303 27.45 0.73 -3.35
N ASN A 304 28.14 -0.36 -3.03
CA ASN A 304 29.60 -0.48 -3.14
C ASN A 304 30.11 -0.63 -4.59
N LYS A 305 29.24 -0.53 -5.62
CA LYS A 305 29.56 -0.74 -7.04
C LYS A 305 30.20 -2.12 -7.34
N GLU A 306 29.92 -3.15 -6.54
CA GLU A 306 30.47 -4.50 -6.70
C GLU A 306 29.77 -5.31 -7.82
N PHE A 307 30.54 -6.00 -8.67
CA PHE A 307 29.97 -6.96 -9.62
C PHE A 307 29.51 -8.25 -8.92
N LEU A 308 28.18 -8.46 -8.93
CA LEU A 308 27.51 -9.49 -8.13
C LEU A 308 27.24 -10.77 -8.94
N THR A 309 28.08 -11.80 -8.78
CA THR A 309 27.76 -13.16 -9.22
C THR A 309 26.90 -13.90 -8.18
N VAL A 310 26.17 -14.93 -8.61
CA VAL A 310 25.38 -15.77 -7.69
C VAL A 310 26.29 -16.52 -6.72
N GLU A 311 27.45 -16.98 -7.19
CA GLU A 311 28.57 -17.52 -6.39
C GLU A 311 29.01 -16.56 -5.26
N ARG A 312 29.46 -15.34 -5.58
CA ARG A 312 29.91 -14.36 -4.57
C ARG A 312 28.81 -13.94 -3.60
N LEU A 313 27.57 -13.87 -4.07
CA LEU A 313 26.42 -13.60 -3.22
C LEU A 313 26.14 -14.78 -2.28
N LEU A 314 26.29 -16.02 -2.75
CA LEU A 314 26.15 -17.23 -1.94
C LEU A 314 27.21 -17.29 -0.84
N ASP A 315 28.47 -17.01 -1.16
CA ASP A 315 29.57 -16.94 -0.19
C ASP A 315 29.28 -15.91 0.91
N GLY A 316 28.91 -14.68 0.53
CA GLY A 316 28.60 -13.59 1.46
C GLY A 316 27.41 -13.91 2.36
N LEU A 317 26.31 -14.42 1.79
CA LEU A 317 25.12 -14.81 2.56
C LEU A 317 25.36 -16.02 3.46
N THR A 318 26.30 -16.90 3.12
CA THR A 318 26.70 -18.04 3.96
C THR A 318 27.61 -17.59 5.10
N ALA A 319 28.55 -16.69 4.83
CA ALA A 319 29.43 -16.11 5.84
C ALA A 319 28.65 -15.29 6.89
N ASP A 320 27.64 -14.53 6.47
CA ASP A 320 26.72 -13.79 7.34
C ASP A 320 25.67 -14.69 8.03
N GLY A 321 25.66 -16.00 7.76
CA GLY A 321 24.70 -16.96 8.33
C GLY A 321 23.25 -16.80 7.85
N ILE A 322 23.02 -16.02 6.79
CA ILE A 322 21.71 -15.75 6.19
C ILE A 322 21.25 -16.95 5.33
N LEU A 323 22.19 -17.66 4.70
CA LEU A 323 21.97 -18.93 4.02
C LEU A 323 22.77 -20.05 4.70
N ARG A 324 22.32 -21.29 4.47
CA ARG A 324 23.01 -22.47 4.99
C ARG A 324 24.19 -22.87 4.08
N PRO A 325 25.29 -23.44 4.61
CA PRO A 325 26.44 -23.86 3.81
C PRO A 325 26.18 -24.95 2.76
N ASP A 326 25.03 -25.64 2.82
CA ASP A 326 24.57 -26.63 1.83
C ASP A 326 23.70 -26.03 0.71
N THR A 327 23.49 -24.71 0.70
CA THR A 327 22.67 -24.03 -0.31
C THR A 327 23.42 -23.94 -1.65
N SER A 328 22.84 -24.47 -2.74
CA SER A 328 23.48 -24.38 -4.08
C SER A 328 23.26 -23.03 -4.76
N GLU A 329 24.14 -22.64 -5.69
CA GLU A 329 23.90 -21.50 -6.60
C GLU A 329 22.57 -21.60 -7.34
N SER A 330 22.22 -22.78 -7.83
CA SER A 330 20.96 -23.05 -8.53
C SER A 330 19.74 -22.86 -7.63
N THR A 331 19.90 -23.08 -6.32
CA THR A 331 18.90 -22.78 -5.29
C THR A 331 18.78 -21.27 -5.10
N LEU A 332 19.88 -20.56 -4.84
CA LEU A 332 19.90 -19.11 -4.69
C LEU A 332 19.39 -18.36 -5.93
N ARG A 333 19.73 -18.81 -7.14
CA ARG A 333 19.25 -18.21 -8.39
C ARG A 333 17.72 -18.30 -8.49
N ARG A 334 17.11 -19.44 -8.12
CA ARG A 334 15.65 -19.60 -8.10
C ARG A 334 14.98 -18.74 -7.02
N ILE A 335 15.61 -18.58 -5.85
CA ILE A 335 15.17 -17.65 -4.79
C ILE A 335 15.19 -16.19 -5.28
N LEU A 336 16.26 -15.73 -5.92
CA LEU A 336 16.34 -14.37 -6.47
C LEU A 336 15.23 -14.10 -7.49
N HIS A 337 14.94 -15.06 -8.38
CA HIS A 337 13.84 -14.97 -9.33
C HIS A 337 12.45 -14.91 -8.65
N GLN A 338 12.27 -15.56 -7.50
CA GLN A 338 11.04 -15.44 -6.70
C GLN A 338 10.96 -14.11 -5.94
N MET A 339 12.09 -13.55 -5.51
CA MET A 339 12.19 -12.25 -4.83
C MET A 339 11.99 -11.02 -5.73
N GLY A 340 11.63 -11.23 -7.01
CA GLY A 340 11.42 -10.20 -8.02
C GLY A 340 12.67 -9.81 -8.81
N PHE A 341 13.86 -10.27 -8.41
CA PHE A 341 15.08 -10.02 -9.18
C PHE A 341 15.04 -10.79 -10.51
N ARG A 342 15.73 -10.27 -11.52
CA ARG A 342 15.87 -10.90 -12.84
C ARG A 342 17.32 -10.77 -13.28
N TYR A 343 17.96 -11.91 -13.59
CA TYR A 343 19.24 -11.87 -14.26
C TYR A 343 19.02 -11.39 -15.71
N ARG A 344 19.30 -10.11 -15.94
CA ARG A 344 19.31 -9.47 -17.26
C ARG A 344 20.76 -9.23 -17.68
N SER A 345 21.01 -8.99 -18.96
CA SER A 345 22.29 -8.40 -19.38
C SER A 345 22.44 -7.04 -18.71
N THR A 346 23.58 -6.80 -18.05
CA THR A 346 23.85 -5.52 -17.39
C THR A 346 24.11 -4.46 -18.46
N GLN A 347 23.10 -3.65 -18.77
CA GLN A 347 23.35 -2.30 -19.26
C GLN A 347 24.14 -1.54 -18.16
N ARG A 348 24.96 -0.56 -18.55
CA ARG A 348 26.18 -0.19 -17.80
C ARG A 348 25.95 0.39 -16.40
N LYS A 349 24.74 0.87 -16.10
CA LYS A 349 24.39 1.51 -14.82
C LYS A 349 23.14 0.85 -14.20
N MET A 350 23.20 0.53 -12.90
CA MET A 350 22.15 -0.21 -12.18
C MET A 350 21.68 0.55 -10.94
N TYR A 351 20.68 1.41 -11.12
CA TYR A 351 20.21 2.33 -10.07
C TYR A 351 19.24 1.66 -9.09
N VAL A 352 19.66 1.47 -7.84
CA VAL A 352 18.75 1.29 -6.70
C VAL A 352 18.27 2.68 -6.28
N ARG A 353 17.21 3.18 -6.94
CA ARG A 353 16.67 4.52 -6.67
C ARG A 353 16.10 4.62 -5.26
N LYS A 354 16.67 5.52 -4.46
CA LYS A 354 16.06 6.11 -3.26
C LYS A 354 15.40 7.42 -3.71
N GLU A 355 14.07 7.47 -3.82
CA GLU A 355 13.40 8.72 -4.15
C GLU A 355 13.68 9.76 -3.05
N THR A 356 14.14 10.94 -3.45
CA THR A 356 14.42 12.07 -2.56
C THR A 356 13.21 13.00 -2.52
N LEU A 357 13.06 13.76 -1.42
CA LEU A 357 11.95 14.71 -1.27
C LEU A 357 11.92 15.76 -2.40
N ASP A 358 13.08 16.18 -2.92
CA ASP A 358 13.19 17.06 -4.08
C ASP A 358 12.55 16.45 -5.34
N ILE A 359 12.82 15.18 -5.67
CA ILE A 359 12.20 14.50 -6.82
C ILE A 359 10.68 14.43 -6.65
N VAL A 360 10.20 14.13 -5.44
CA VAL A 360 8.76 14.13 -5.12
C VAL A 360 8.16 15.53 -5.25
N CYS A 361 8.82 16.58 -4.75
CA CYS A 361 8.38 17.96 -4.91
C CYS A 361 8.31 18.39 -6.39
N ARG A 362 9.31 18.04 -7.21
CA ARG A 362 9.31 18.29 -8.66
C ARG A 362 8.18 17.52 -9.36
N ARG A 363 7.90 16.28 -8.95
CA ARG A 363 6.78 15.46 -9.44
C ARG A 363 5.44 16.15 -9.14
N ILE A 364 5.21 16.56 -7.90
CA ILE A 364 4.01 17.29 -7.47
C ILE A 364 3.86 18.61 -8.27
N GLN A 365 4.94 19.36 -8.50
CA GLN A 365 4.91 20.59 -9.31
C GLN A 365 4.54 20.33 -10.77
N ALA A 366 5.13 19.32 -11.41
CA ALA A 366 4.84 18.94 -12.79
C ALA A 366 3.38 18.48 -12.95
N LEU A 367 2.88 17.63 -12.05
CA LEU A 367 1.49 17.16 -12.03
C LEU A 367 0.49 18.31 -11.84
N ARG A 368 0.78 19.26 -10.94
CA ARG A 368 -0.07 20.45 -10.73
C ARG A 368 -0.11 21.34 -11.97
N LYS A 369 1.02 21.57 -12.66
CA LYS A 369 1.05 22.29 -13.95
C LYS A 369 0.26 21.56 -15.04
N LEU A 370 0.44 20.24 -15.18
CA LEU A 370 -0.32 19.42 -16.15
C LEU A 370 -1.83 19.54 -15.95
N ASN A 371 -2.30 19.49 -14.70
CA ASN A 371 -3.71 19.67 -14.40
C ASN A 371 -4.20 21.09 -14.71
N GLN A 372 -3.45 22.13 -14.30
CA GLN A 372 -3.78 23.53 -14.59
C GLN A 372 -3.88 23.81 -16.10
N HIS A 373 -2.97 23.27 -16.92
CA HIS A 373 -3.04 23.44 -18.37
C HIS A 373 -4.24 22.71 -18.99
N ARG A 374 -4.67 21.56 -18.44
CA ARG A 374 -5.90 20.86 -18.85
C ARG A 374 -7.16 21.65 -18.47
N GLU A 375 -7.19 22.24 -17.28
CA GLU A 375 -8.27 23.14 -16.83
C GLU A 375 -8.37 24.40 -17.70
N ASN A 376 -7.24 24.96 -18.11
CA ASN A 376 -7.16 26.08 -19.07
C ASN A 376 -7.48 25.68 -20.52
N GLY A 377 -7.69 24.39 -20.82
CA GLY A 377 -7.94 23.90 -22.18
C GLY A 377 -6.75 23.94 -23.14
N HIS A 378 -5.51 24.04 -22.63
CA HIS A 378 -4.30 23.97 -23.44
C HIS A 378 -4.08 22.55 -23.98
N GLN A 379 -3.56 22.41 -25.20
CA GLN A 379 -3.17 21.11 -25.73
C GLN A 379 -1.90 20.61 -25.03
N ILE A 380 -1.94 19.42 -24.41
CA ILE A 380 -0.72 18.79 -23.88
C ILE A 380 0.01 18.12 -25.04
N VAL A 381 1.25 18.54 -25.29
CA VAL A 381 2.11 18.05 -26.37
C VAL A 381 3.33 17.38 -25.76
N TYR A 382 3.48 16.09 -25.96
CA TYR A 382 4.60 15.28 -25.49
C TYR A 382 5.73 15.31 -26.53
N VAL A 383 6.93 15.66 -26.10
CA VAL A 383 8.15 15.78 -26.92
C VAL A 383 9.23 14.88 -26.35
N ASP A 384 9.99 14.22 -27.23
CA ASP A 384 11.13 13.36 -26.84
C ASP A 384 12.02 13.02 -28.04
N GLU A 385 13.23 12.56 -27.74
CA GLU A 385 14.21 12.02 -28.69
C GLU A 385 14.50 10.55 -28.43
N THR A 386 14.48 9.72 -29.49
CA THR A 386 14.81 8.30 -29.35
C THR A 386 15.63 7.76 -30.50
N TRP A 387 16.37 6.67 -30.26
CA TRP A 387 17.20 6.04 -31.29
C TRP A 387 16.71 4.66 -31.73
N PHE A 388 17.02 4.35 -32.99
CA PHE A 388 16.83 3.06 -33.64
C PHE A 388 18.15 2.59 -34.28
N THR A 389 18.42 1.29 -34.38
CA THR A 389 19.62 0.77 -35.07
C THR A 389 19.30 -0.19 -36.19
N THR A 390 20.20 -0.27 -37.18
CA THR A 390 20.19 -1.30 -38.25
C THR A 390 20.48 -2.72 -37.73
N ARG A 391 20.38 -2.92 -36.41
CA ARG A 391 20.61 -4.17 -35.67
C ARG A 391 19.46 -4.54 -34.74
N MET A 392 18.37 -3.74 -34.69
CA MET A 392 17.23 -4.03 -33.82
C MET A 392 16.62 -5.41 -34.14
N CYS A 393 16.76 -6.33 -33.18
CA CYS A 393 16.22 -7.68 -33.19
C CYS A 393 15.63 -8.02 -31.80
N HIS A 394 15.07 -9.22 -31.65
CA HIS A 394 14.66 -9.74 -30.34
C HIS A 394 15.87 -10.30 -29.59
N SER A 395 15.85 -10.21 -28.26
CA SER A 395 16.93 -10.72 -27.38
C SER A 395 16.99 -12.25 -27.26
N ARG A 396 16.00 -12.94 -27.83
CA ARG A 396 15.82 -14.40 -27.82
C ARG A 396 15.25 -14.84 -29.17
N GLU A 397 15.76 -15.94 -29.70
CA GLU A 397 15.18 -16.66 -30.83
C GLU A 397 15.40 -18.18 -30.68
N TRP A 398 14.61 -18.98 -31.40
CA TRP A 398 14.77 -20.43 -31.42
C TRP A 398 15.94 -20.83 -32.31
N VAL A 399 16.91 -21.54 -31.75
CA VAL A 399 18.12 -22.00 -32.47
C VAL A 399 18.19 -23.52 -32.43
N ASP A 400 18.39 -24.15 -33.58
CA ASP A 400 18.66 -25.59 -33.67
C ASP A 400 20.11 -25.88 -33.24
N ASN A 401 20.26 -26.61 -32.14
CA ASN A 401 21.52 -27.07 -31.58
C ASN A 401 21.82 -28.55 -31.89
N THR A 402 20.97 -29.25 -32.66
CA THR A 402 21.16 -30.67 -32.99
C THR A 402 22.27 -30.92 -34.01
N GLN A 403 22.65 -29.90 -34.78
CA GLN A 403 23.70 -29.99 -35.80
C GLN A 403 24.75 -28.87 -35.65
N ALA A 404 25.91 -29.23 -35.08
CA ALA A 404 26.97 -28.29 -34.71
C ALA A 404 27.65 -27.53 -35.88
N ALA A 405 27.28 -27.79 -37.14
CA ALA A 405 27.88 -27.18 -38.33
C ALA A 405 26.89 -26.40 -39.22
N THR A 406 25.58 -26.48 -38.96
CA THR A 406 24.52 -25.89 -39.81
C THR A 406 23.66 -24.85 -39.12
N SER A 407 23.81 -24.64 -37.81
CA SER A 407 23.13 -23.58 -37.05
C SER A 407 23.23 -22.20 -37.76
N ALA A 408 24.43 -21.82 -38.20
CA ALA A 408 24.68 -20.56 -38.91
C ALA A 408 24.04 -20.48 -40.32
N THR A 409 23.63 -21.60 -40.91
CA THR A 409 23.01 -21.67 -42.25
C THR A 409 21.50 -21.45 -42.20
N TYR A 410 20.87 -21.71 -41.05
CA TYR A 410 19.42 -21.66 -40.88
C TYR A 410 18.93 -20.62 -39.86
N SER A 411 19.82 -20.03 -39.04
CA SER A 411 19.49 -18.94 -38.12
C SER A 411 19.38 -17.56 -38.82
N ARG A 412 18.79 -16.57 -38.14
CA ARG A 412 18.70 -15.19 -38.62
C ARG A 412 20.07 -14.51 -38.46
N GLN A 413 20.90 -14.52 -39.51
CA GLN A 413 22.22 -13.89 -39.48
C GLN A 413 22.14 -12.36 -39.27
N VAL A 414 22.16 -11.92 -38.00
CA VAL A 414 22.44 -10.53 -37.63
C VAL A 414 23.94 -10.29 -37.80
N PRO A 415 24.40 -9.37 -38.67
CA PRO A 415 25.84 -9.14 -38.85
C PRO A 415 26.45 -8.49 -37.60
N PRO A 416 27.75 -8.65 -37.32
CA PRO A 416 28.36 -8.19 -36.07
C PRO A 416 28.44 -6.66 -35.92
N GLY A 417 28.59 -6.20 -34.67
CA GLY A 417 28.74 -4.79 -34.27
C GLY A 417 27.42 -4.01 -34.20
N ASP A 418 27.42 -2.92 -33.42
CA ASP A 418 26.27 -2.14 -32.94
C ASP A 418 25.35 -1.56 -34.04
N GLY A 419 25.83 -1.48 -35.29
CA GLY A 419 25.09 -0.97 -36.45
C GLY A 419 25.21 0.53 -36.67
N GLU A 420 24.38 1.06 -37.55
CA GLU A 420 24.17 2.51 -37.70
C GLU A 420 22.98 2.92 -36.84
N ARG A 421 23.13 4.00 -36.05
CA ARG A 421 22.07 4.61 -35.26
C ARG A 421 21.32 5.65 -36.10
N PHE A 422 20.00 5.68 -35.95
CA PHE A 422 19.11 6.74 -36.40
C PHE A 422 18.52 7.40 -35.17
N ILE A 423 18.71 8.71 -35.01
CA ILE A 423 18.06 9.51 -33.99
C ILE A 423 16.77 10.05 -34.61
N VAL A 424 15.67 9.94 -33.87
CA VAL A 424 14.34 10.40 -34.26
C VAL A 424 13.81 11.30 -33.15
N VAL A 425 13.49 12.54 -33.52
CA VAL A 425 12.76 13.49 -32.66
C VAL A 425 11.34 13.64 -33.21
N ALA A 426 10.35 13.72 -32.32
CA ALA A 426 8.97 14.03 -32.71
C ALA A 426 8.18 14.67 -31.57
N ALA A 427 6.98 15.14 -31.89
CA ALA A 427 6.00 15.59 -30.93
C ALA A 427 4.63 14.97 -31.21
N GLY A 428 3.80 14.81 -30.17
CA GLY A 428 2.42 14.38 -30.34
C GLY A 428 1.54 14.66 -29.13
N SER A 429 0.25 14.42 -29.30
CA SER A 429 -0.78 14.68 -28.30
C SER A 429 -1.85 13.58 -28.36
N GLU A 430 -2.89 13.67 -27.54
CA GLU A 430 -4.01 12.70 -27.55
C GLU A 430 -4.74 12.61 -28.92
N GLU A 431 -4.62 13.63 -29.77
CA GLU A 431 -5.17 13.64 -31.14
C GLU A 431 -4.24 12.97 -32.18
N GLY A 432 -2.96 12.70 -31.85
CA GLY A 432 -1.97 12.13 -32.77
C GLY A 432 -0.60 12.85 -32.76
N THR A 433 0.29 12.38 -33.63
CA THR A 433 1.60 13.01 -33.92
C THR A 433 1.39 14.39 -34.54
N ILE A 434 2.16 15.41 -34.14
CA ILE A 434 2.08 16.75 -34.74
C ILE A 434 2.70 16.74 -36.13
N ASP A 435 1.98 17.26 -37.13
CA ASP A 435 2.45 17.32 -38.51
C ASP A 435 3.77 18.11 -38.64
N GLY A 436 4.67 17.61 -39.48
CA GLY A 436 6.01 18.18 -39.67
C GLY A 436 7.01 17.91 -38.54
N SER A 437 6.57 17.52 -37.33
CA SER A 437 7.43 17.34 -36.16
C SER A 437 8.34 16.11 -36.24
N PHE A 438 7.94 15.04 -36.93
CA PHE A 438 8.72 13.80 -37.02
C PHE A 438 9.96 14.00 -37.90
N LEU A 439 11.15 14.07 -37.29
CA LEU A 439 12.43 14.24 -37.97
C LEU A 439 13.41 13.12 -37.58
N GLY A 440 13.80 12.30 -38.55
CA GLY A 440 14.84 11.27 -38.39
C GLY A 440 16.14 11.65 -39.08
N PHE A 441 17.27 11.51 -38.38
CA PHE A 441 18.62 11.74 -38.92
C PHE A 441 19.61 10.65 -38.54
N VAL A 442 20.66 10.49 -39.33
CA VAL A 442 21.68 9.43 -39.16
C VAL A 442 22.77 9.91 -38.21
N SER A 443 23.08 9.08 -37.22
CA SER A 443 24.22 9.23 -36.31
C SER A 443 25.55 9.24 -37.08
N LYS A 444 26.50 10.05 -36.62
CA LYS A 444 27.85 10.15 -37.23
C LYS A 444 28.86 9.26 -36.51
N ASN A 445 28.68 9.08 -35.21
CA ASN A 445 29.49 8.21 -34.36
C ASN A 445 28.94 6.76 -34.33
N ARG A 446 29.75 5.82 -33.82
CA ARG A 446 29.45 4.38 -33.80
C ARG A 446 29.56 3.76 -32.40
N SER A 447 29.37 4.55 -31.33
CA SER A 447 29.83 4.16 -30.00
C SER A 447 29.00 4.76 -28.86
N GLY A 448 28.48 3.89 -27.99
CA GLY A 448 28.12 4.26 -26.61
C GLY A 448 26.92 5.19 -26.47
N ASP A 449 27.19 6.46 -26.23
CA ASP A 449 26.25 7.54 -25.91
C ASP A 449 25.71 8.23 -27.18
N TYR A 450 24.48 8.76 -27.13
CA TYR A 450 23.87 9.55 -28.20
C TYR A 450 23.51 11.00 -27.78
N HIS A 451 23.57 11.33 -26.48
CA HIS A 451 23.34 12.69 -25.99
C HIS A 451 24.43 13.67 -26.46
N GLY A 452 25.61 13.18 -26.87
CA GLY A 452 26.61 13.97 -27.58
C GLY A 452 26.29 14.32 -29.04
N GLU A 453 25.22 13.79 -29.65
CA GLU A 453 24.87 14.06 -31.07
C GLU A 453 23.60 14.90 -31.26
N MET A 454 22.59 14.75 -30.39
CA MET A 454 21.50 15.73 -30.32
C MET A 454 21.95 16.88 -29.42
N ASN A 455 22.17 18.06 -30.00
CA ASN A 455 22.65 19.24 -29.28
C ASN A 455 21.60 20.36 -29.28
N SER A 456 21.82 21.37 -28.43
CA SER A 456 20.89 22.48 -28.25
C SER A 456 20.62 23.26 -29.55
N GLU A 457 21.62 23.45 -30.42
CA GLU A 457 21.42 24.09 -31.73
C GLU A 457 20.49 23.29 -32.65
N LEU A 458 20.64 21.96 -32.69
CA LEU A 458 19.81 21.07 -33.50
C LEU A 458 18.39 20.97 -32.94
N PHE A 459 18.25 20.84 -31.62
CA PHE A 459 16.94 20.84 -30.97
C PHE A 459 16.21 22.17 -31.17
N ILE A 460 16.85 23.31 -30.88
CA ILE A 460 16.24 24.65 -31.06
C ILE A 460 15.86 24.88 -32.53
N ARG A 461 16.69 24.44 -33.49
CA ARG A 461 16.36 24.53 -34.93
C ARG A 461 15.18 23.66 -35.30
N TRP A 462 15.09 22.42 -34.80
CA TRP A 462 13.93 21.56 -35.00
C TRP A 462 12.68 22.18 -34.38
N LEU A 463 12.74 22.57 -33.11
CA LEU A 463 11.67 23.19 -32.34
C LEU A 463 11.06 24.39 -33.10
N THR A 464 11.91 25.33 -33.54
CA THR A 464 11.49 26.56 -34.25
C THR A 464 11.11 26.36 -35.72
N SER A 465 11.61 25.32 -36.40
CA SER A 465 11.34 25.10 -37.84
C SER A 465 10.29 24.03 -38.13
N HIS A 466 10.03 23.12 -37.19
CA HIS A 466 9.18 21.93 -37.39
C HIS A 466 8.05 21.77 -36.37
N LEU A 467 8.27 22.13 -35.09
CA LEU A 467 7.26 21.96 -34.05
C LEU A 467 6.39 23.21 -33.85
N LEU A 468 6.98 24.32 -33.39
CA LEU A 468 6.23 25.53 -33.03
C LEU A 468 5.38 26.08 -34.18
N PRO A 469 5.83 26.10 -35.47
CA PRO A 469 4.98 26.52 -36.59
C PRO A 469 3.73 25.67 -36.84
N SER A 470 3.70 24.42 -36.34
CA SER A 470 2.58 23.49 -36.49
C SER A 470 1.57 23.55 -35.33
N LEU A 471 1.84 24.31 -34.26
CA LEU A 471 0.97 24.40 -33.09
C LEU A 471 -0.07 25.53 -33.26
N SER A 472 -1.29 25.17 -33.66
CA SER A 472 -2.36 26.11 -33.99
C SER A 472 -3.12 26.70 -32.78
N ARG A 473 -2.78 26.30 -31.55
CA ARG A 473 -3.46 26.72 -30.29
C ARG A 473 -2.49 26.74 -29.10
N PRO A 474 -2.80 27.48 -28.02
CA PRO A 474 -2.04 27.42 -26.76
C PRO A 474 -1.84 25.97 -26.31
N SER A 475 -0.59 25.65 -26.01
CA SER A 475 -0.13 24.27 -25.80
C SER A 475 0.88 24.24 -24.65
N ALA A 476 0.88 23.16 -23.89
CA ALA A 476 1.87 22.87 -22.87
C ALA A 476 2.78 21.74 -23.35
N LEU A 477 4.04 22.06 -23.62
CA LEU A 477 5.04 21.11 -24.09
C LEU A 477 5.65 20.39 -22.89
N VAL A 478 5.52 19.06 -22.88
CA VAL A 478 6.11 18.17 -21.89
C VAL A 478 7.50 17.79 -22.36
N LEU A 479 8.51 18.16 -21.57
CA LEU A 479 9.93 17.94 -21.82
C LEU A 479 10.58 17.26 -20.61
N ASP A 480 11.67 16.55 -20.83
CA ASP A 480 12.52 16.03 -19.76
C ASP A 480 13.55 17.11 -19.31
N ASN A 481 14.63 16.71 -18.65
CA ASN A 481 15.70 17.62 -18.21
C ASN A 481 17.04 17.41 -18.92
N ALA A 482 17.10 16.74 -20.08
CA ALA A 482 18.37 16.45 -20.75
C ALA A 482 19.22 17.73 -20.96
N PRO A 483 20.57 17.65 -20.90
CA PRO A 483 21.42 18.84 -20.82
C PRO A 483 21.24 19.87 -21.95
N TYR A 484 20.87 19.41 -23.15
CA TYR A 484 20.62 20.25 -24.33
C TYR A 484 19.25 20.95 -24.30
N HIS A 485 18.26 20.42 -23.59
CA HIS A 485 17.01 21.11 -23.27
C HIS A 485 17.19 22.10 -22.12
N SER A 486 18.05 21.75 -21.15
CA SER A 486 18.25 22.46 -19.88
C SER A 486 19.36 23.53 -19.93
N VAL A 487 19.63 24.09 -21.11
CA VAL A 487 20.62 25.18 -21.28
C VAL A 487 20.08 26.46 -20.64
N LEU A 488 20.77 26.94 -19.60
CA LEU A 488 20.46 28.20 -18.92
C LEU A 488 20.78 29.42 -19.79
N THR A 489 19.99 30.49 -19.64
CA THR A 489 20.34 31.83 -20.13
C THR A 489 21.60 32.35 -19.42
N GLU A 490 22.35 33.26 -20.05
CA GLU A 490 23.56 33.83 -19.43
C GLU A 490 23.25 34.55 -18.11
N GLU A 491 22.07 35.19 -18.02
CA GLU A 491 21.56 35.90 -16.84
C GLU A 491 21.23 34.97 -15.66
N SER A 492 20.77 33.73 -15.91
CA SER A 492 20.46 32.77 -14.85
C SER A 492 21.62 31.81 -14.53
N ARG A 493 22.77 31.99 -15.20
CA ARG A 493 23.93 31.11 -15.06
C ARG A 493 24.77 31.45 -13.83
N CYS A 494 24.59 30.68 -12.76
CA CYS A 494 25.47 30.71 -11.60
C CYS A 494 26.87 30.15 -11.91
N PRO A 495 27.96 30.75 -11.40
CA PRO A 495 29.31 30.19 -11.43
C PRO A 495 29.44 28.81 -10.77
N THR A 496 30.43 28.02 -11.19
CA THR A 496 30.72 26.69 -10.63
C THR A 496 32.11 26.63 -10.00
N SER A 497 32.46 25.49 -9.38
CA SER A 497 33.78 25.21 -8.81
C SER A 497 34.95 25.46 -9.79
N ALA A 498 34.72 25.30 -11.09
CA ALA A 498 35.70 25.58 -12.14
C ALA A 498 35.98 27.08 -12.36
N THR A 499 35.04 27.96 -12.03
CA THR A 499 35.12 29.41 -12.30
C THR A 499 36.26 30.10 -11.53
N ARG A 500 37.00 31.01 -12.17
CA ARG A 500 38.18 31.66 -11.57
C ARG A 500 37.74 32.75 -10.58
N LYS A 501 38.63 33.09 -9.63
CA LYS A 501 38.34 34.09 -8.58
C LYS A 501 37.93 35.46 -9.15
N ALA A 502 38.54 35.91 -10.23
CA ALA A 502 38.18 37.16 -10.89
C ALA A 502 36.76 37.11 -11.46
N ASP A 503 36.40 36.01 -12.11
CA ASP A 503 35.10 35.83 -12.76
C ASP A 503 33.97 35.69 -11.71
N LEU A 504 34.24 35.08 -10.55
CA LEU A 504 33.33 35.09 -9.38
C LEU A 504 33.07 36.52 -8.88
N ILE A 505 34.11 37.35 -8.74
CA ILE A 505 33.97 38.75 -8.32
C ILE A 505 33.18 39.55 -9.36
N ASN A 506 33.44 39.33 -10.65
CA ASN A 506 32.69 39.98 -11.74
C ASN A 506 31.20 39.61 -11.68
N TRP A 507 30.86 38.33 -11.51
CA TRP A 507 29.47 37.87 -11.42
C TRP A 507 28.74 38.47 -10.22
N LEU A 508 29.35 38.46 -9.03
CA LEU A 508 28.78 39.08 -7.82
C LEU A 508 28.56 40.58 -8.03
N THR A 509 29.51 41.27 -8.66
CA THR A 509 29.42 42.71 -8.96
C THR A 509 28.33 43.00 -10.01
N GLN A 510 28.08 42.09 -10.96
CA GLN A 510 27.00 42.21 -11.95
C GLN A 510 25.60 42.00 -11.36
N HIS A 511 25.51 41.31 -10.21
CA HIS A 511 24.26 41.05 -9.49
C HIS A 511 24.06 42.00 -8.28
N ASP A 512 24.82 43.10 -8.21
CA ASP A 512 24.84 44.07 -7.09
C ASP A 512 25.13 43.47 -5.70
N ILE A 513 25.80 42.31 -5.63
CA ILE A 513 26.12 41.61 -4.37
C ILE A 513 27.43 42.16 -3.77
N PRO A 514 27.45 42.69 -2.53
CA PRO A 514 28.66 43.23 -1.92
C PRO A 514 29.75 42.18 -1.69
N VAL A 515 30.91 42.37 -2.33
CA VAL A 515 32.08 41.47 -2.20
C VAL A 515 32.91 41.84 -0.95
N PRO A 516 33.15 40.92 0.01
CA PRO A 516 33.93 41.23 1.20
C PRO A 516 35.43 41.49 0.88
N PRO A 517 36.06 42.50 1.51
CA PRO A 517 37.45 42.84 1.23
C PRO A 517 38.40 41.72 1.66
N GLY A 518 39.05 41.09 0.68
CA GLY A 518 39.98 39.97 0.89
C GLY A 518 39.39 38.57 0.73
N ALA A 519 38.07 38.44 0.51
CA ALA A 519 37.34 37.17 0.43
C ALA A 519 38.06 36.08 -0.37
N THR A 520 38.08 34.86 0.15
CA THR A 520 38.67 33.66 -0.45
C THR A 520 37.79 33.09 -1.57
N ARG A 521 38.32 32.13 -2.36
CA ARG A 521 37.55 31.50 -3.45
C ARG A 521 36.31 30.72 -2.93
N PRO A 522 36.37 29.96 -1.82
CA PRO A 522 35.19 29.33 -1.24
C PRO A 522 34.14 30.34 -0.77
N GLU A 523 34.51 31.41 -0.06
CA GLU A 523 33.57 32.43 0.41
C GLU A 523 32.84 33.14 -0.75
N LEU A 524 33.56 33.45 -1.83
CA LEU A 524 32.97 34.02 -3.05
C LEU A 524 32.02 33.04 -3.74
N LEU A 525 32.36 31.75 -3.79
CA LEU A 525 31.53 30.73 -4.43
C LEU A 525 30.26 30.44 -3.60
N LEU A 526 30.37 30.41 -2.27
CA LEU A 526 29.24 30.31 -1.35
C LEU A 526 28.28 31.50 -1.51
N LEU A 527 28.81 32.73 -1.65
CA LEU A 527 27.99 33.90 -1.96
C LEU A 527 27.26 33.79 -3.31
N CYS A 528 27.90 33.21 -4.34
CA CYS A 528 27.23 32.92 -5.61
C CYS A 528 26.11 31.87 -5.46
N GLN A 529 26.35 30.80 -4.69
CA GLN A 529 25.34 29.75 -4.43
C GLN A 529 24.15 30.29 -3.63
N GLN A 530 24.40 31.09 -2.58
CA GLN A 530 23.36 31.67 -1.72
C GLN A 530 22.47 32.70 -2.44
N ASN A 531 22.98 33.35 -3.49
CA ASN A 531 22.25 34.34 -4.29
C ASN A 531 21.96 33.83 -5.72
N LYS A 532 21.88 32.51 -5.89
CA LYS A 532 21.60 31.87 -7.18
C LYS A 532 20.22 32.31 -7.71
N PRO A 533 20.14 32.92 -8.91
CA PRO A 533 18.85 33.30 -9.50
C PRO A 533 18.00 32.08 -9.87
N GLU A 534 16.70 32.27 -10.04
CA GLU A 534 15.82 31.21 -10.53
C GLU A 534 16.28 30.76 -11.94
N PRO A 535 16.36 29.44 -12.20
CA PRO A 535 16.89 28.92 -13.45
C PRO A 535 15.95 29.22 -14.62
N GLN A 536 16.44 29.98 -15.61
CA GLN A 536 15.72 30.25 -16.84
C GLN A 536 16.37 29.50 -18.00
N PHE A 537 15.61 28.63 -18.67
CA PHE A 537 16.13 27.85 -19.79
C PHE A 537 15.84 28.55 -21.12
N VAL A 538 16.82 28.51 -22.04
CA VAL A 538 16.71 29.10 -23.39
C VAL A 538 15.52 28.49 -24.16
N VAL A 539 15.33 27.16 -24.05
CA VAL A 539 14.21 26.43 -24.65
C VAL A 539 12.87 26.92 -24.10
N ASP A 540 12.73 27.02 -22.77
CA ASP A 540 11.49 27.47 -22.11
C ASP A 540 11.12 28.90 -22.49
N ASN A 541 12.12 29.78 -22.71
CA ASN A 541 11.89 31.14 -23.14
C ASN A 541 11.45 31.21 -24.61
N ILE A 542 12.08 30.46 -25.52
CA ILE A 542 11.65 30.36 -26.94
C ILE A 542 10.23 29.82 -27.05
N ILE A 543 9.86 28.79 -26.29
CA ILE A 543 8.50 28.22 -26.30
C ILE A 543 7.47 29.26 -25.82
N ARG A 544 7.84 30.09 -24.82
CA ARG A 544 6.99 31.16 -24.29
C ARG A 544 6.85 32.37 -25.23
N GLU A 545 7.91 32.72 -25.96
CA GLU A 545 7.86 33.76 -27.01
C GLU A 545 6.87 33.42 -28.13
N TRP A 546 6.67 32.12 -28.42
CA TRP A 546 5.68 31.64 -29.38
C TRP A 546 4.27 31.46 -28.79
N GLY A 547 4.04 31.80 -27.51
CA GLY A 547 2.72 31.72 -26.88
C GLY A 547 2.33 30.34 -26.33
N HIS A 548 3.30 29.48 -26.08
CA HIS A 548 3.13 28.15 -25.48
C HIS A 548 3.80 28.10 -24.09
N GLU A 549 3.57 27.02 -23.33
CA GLU A 549 4.16 26.82 -22.00
C GLU A 549 4.93 25.50 -21.90
N VAL A 550 5.74 25.34 -20.86
CA VAL A 550 6.59 24.16 -20.63
C VAL A 550 6.29 23.48 -19.29
N VAL A 551 6.12 22.16 -19.36
CA VAL A 551 6.13 21.26 -18.21
C VAL A 551 7.42 20.43 -18.27
N ARG A 552 8.36 20.72 -17.38
CA ARG A 552 9.50 19.83 -17.13
C ARG A 552 9.06 18.65 -16.26
N LEU A 553 9.31 17.44 -16.72
CA LEU A 553 9.09 16.21 -15.94
C LEU A 553 10.12 16.08 -14.80
N PRO A 554 9.80 15.39 -13.69
CA PRO A 554 10.79 15.08 -12.66
C PRO A 554 11.86 14.10 -13.20
N PRO A 555 13.14 14.23 -12.80
CA PRO A 555 14.21 13.36 -13.30
C PRO A 555 13.92 11.87 -13.13
N GLY A 556 14.08 11.11 -14.22
CA GLY A 556 13.96 9.65 -14.21
C GLY A 556 12.53 9.09 -14.26
N HIS A 557 11.50 9.89 -14.53
CA HIS A 557 10.11 9.43 -14.67
C HIS A 557 9.60 9.43 -16.14
N PRO A 558 10.17 8.60 -17.05
CA PRO A 558 9.75 8.54 -18.45
C PRO A 558 8.32 8.02 -18.63
N GLU A 559 7.74 7.32 -17.65
CA GLU A 559 6.36 6.84 -17.69
C GLU A 559 5.30 7.96 -17.72
N LEU A 560 5.70 9.18 -17.33
CA LEU A 560 4.91 10.41 -17.44
C LEU A 560 5.02 11.08 -18.83
N ASN A 561 5.92 10.61 -19.70
CA ASN A 561 6.02 11.08 -21.08
C ASN A 561 5.30 10.10 -22.01
N ALA A 562 4.12 10.45 -22.52
CA ALA A 562 3.28 9.52 -23.30
C ALA A 562 3.99 8.98 -24.56
N ILE A 563 4.89 9.78 -25.17
CA ILE A 563 5.63 9.42 -26.38
C ILE A 563 6.60 8.24 -26.18
N GLU A 564 7.12 7.97 -24.98
CA GLU A 564 7.97 6.81 -24.69
C GLU A 564 7.25 5.48 -24.99
N GLN A 565 5.93 5.45 -24.80
CA GLN A 565 5.10 4.29 -25.11
C GLN A 565 4.83 4.15 -26.63
N VAL A 566 4.84 5.28 -27.35
CA VAL A 566 4.79 5.34 -28.82
C VAL A 566 6.11 4.81 -29.39
N TRP A 567 7.25 5.21 -28.80
CA TRP A 567 8.55 4.63 -29.11
C TRP A 567 8.62 3.13 -28.82
N GLY A 568 8.08 2.67 -27.70
CA GLY A 568 7.95 1.24 -27.41
C GLY A 568 7.17 0.48 -28.49
N CYS A 569 6.08 1.07 -29.00
CA CYS A 569 5.30 0.51 -30.11
C CYS A 569 6.13 0.46 -31.41
N MET A 570 6.77 1.56 -31.81
CA MET A 570 7.59 1.63 -33.03
C MET A 570 8.79 0.68 -32.97
N LYS A 571 9.52 0.64 -31.85
CA LYS A 571 10.67 -0.27 -31.63
C LYS A 571 10.24 -1.73 -31.71
N ARG A 572 9.03 -2.08 -31.24
CA ARG A 572 8.46 -3.44 -31.38
C ARG A 572 8.14 -3.81 -32.84
N HIS A 573 7.62 -2.89 -33.66
CA HIS A 573 7.46 -3.13 -35.10
C HIS A 573 8.81 -3.30 -35.80
N VAL A 574 9.79 -2.44 -35.53
CA VAL A 574 11.11 -2.50 -36.18
C VAL A 574 11.83 -3.83 -35.88
N ARG A 575 11.88 -4.28 -34.62
CA ARG A 575 12.56 -5.56 -34.25
C ARG A 575 11.99 -6.80 -34.94
N SER A 576 10.67 -6.83 -35.14
CA SER A 576 9.95 -7.97 -35.74
C SER A 576 9.95 -7.92 -37.28
N SER A 577 10.01 -6.72 -37.87
CA SER A 577 9.91 -6.52 -39.33
C SER A 577 11.24 -6.37 -40.07
N LEU A 578 12.31 -5.88 -39.42
CA LEU A 578 13.64 -5.69 -40.02
C LEU A 578 14.28 -7.02 -40.46
N ARG A 579 14.77 -7.14 -41.71
CA ARG A 579 15.28 -8.42 -42.26
C ARG A 579 16.62 -8.35 -42.95
N ARG A 580 16.95 -7.22 -43.57
CA ARG A 580 18.18 -7.01 -44.35
C ARG A 580 19.27 -6.31 -43.54
N PHE A 581 18.93 -5.71 -42.40
CA PHE A 581 19.88 -5.01 -41.52
C PHE A 581 20.67 -3.89 -42.22
N THR A 582 20.07 -3.27 -43.23
CA THR A 582 20.64 -2.14 -43.99
C THR A 582 19.96 -0.83 -43.60
N ARG A 583 20.59 0.29 -43.98
CA ARG A 583 20.05 1.64 -43.80
C ARG A 583 18.66 1.80 -44.42
N ALA A 584 18.50 1.39 -45.68
CA ALA A 584 17.22 1.49 -46.39
C ALA A 584 16.13 0.62 -45.75
N ASP A 585 16.44 -0.64 -45.38
CA ASP A 585 15.49 -1.54 -44.71
C ASP A 585 14.97 -0.93 -43.39
N LEU A 586 15.85 -0.31 -42.60
CA LEU A 586 15.47 0.41 -41.38
C LEU A 586 14.59 1.64 -41.68
N GLN A 587 14.91 2.43 -42.70
CA GLN A 587 14.09 3.58 -43.09
C GLN A 587 12.69 3.15 -43.56
N ASP A 588 12.59 2.07 -44.35
CA ASP A 588 11.32 1.48 -44.77
C ASP A 588 10.53 0.98 -43.55
N ARG A 589 11.17 0.29 -42.60
CA ARG A 589 10.52 -0.18 -41.36
C ARG A 589 10.09 0.98 -40.44
N LEU A 590 10.81 2.10 -40.45
CA LEU A 590 10.49 3.29 -39.65
C LEU A 590 9.28 4.04 -40.18
N GLU A 591 9.15 4.21 -41.50
CA GLU A 591 7.97 4.85 -42.08
C GLU A 591 6.72 3.95 -41.93
N GLU A 592 6.86 2.62 -42.05
CA GLU A 592 5.78 1.70 -41.64
C GLU A 592 5.42 1.85 -40.15
N ALA A 593 6.41 1.89 -39.25
CA ALA A 593 6.18 2.07 -37.82
C ALA A 593 5.47 3.40 -37.52
N ARG A 594 5.81 4.47 -38.25
CA ARG A 594 5.18 5.79 -38.16
C ARG A 594 3.72 5.75 -38.62
N LEU A 595 3.41 5.03 -39.70
CA LEU A 595 2.03 4.85 -40.19
C LEU A 595 1.17 3.99 -39.26
N LEU A 596 1.77 3.13 -38.42
CA LEU A 596 1.07 2.38 -37.37
C LEU A 596 0.74 3.23 -36.12
N VAL A 597 1.38 4.39 -35.94
CA VAL A 597 1.11 5.33 -34.84
C VAL A 597 -0.11 6.20 -35.19
N THR A 598 -1.29 5.62 -35.00
CA THR A 598 -2.56 6.33 -35.16
C THR A 598 -2.87 7.22 -33.94
N SER A 599 -3.87 8.09 -34.07
CA SER A 599 -4.45 8.83 -32.95
C SER A 599 -4.95 7.91 -31.82
N GLU A 600 -5.40 6.70 -32.13
CA GLU A 600 -5.84 5.70 -31.15
C GLU A 600 -4.66 5.16 -30.32
N VAL A 601 -3.49 4.98 -30.93
CA VAL A 601 -2.24 4.60 -30.25
C VAL A 601 -1.80 5.71 -29.30
N TRP A 602 -1.83 6.96 -29.77
CA TRP A 602 -1.55 8.14 -28.95
C TRP A 602 -2.53 8.30 -27.78
N ALA A 603 -3.84 8.23 -28.00
CA ALA A 603 -4.84 8.26 -26.93
C ALA A 603 -4.70 7.06 -25.97
N GLY A 604 -4.24 5.90 -26.45
CA GLY A 604 -3.86 4.77 -25.60
C GLY A 604 -2.64 5.08 -24.71
N ALA A 605 -1.63 5.75 -25.25
CA ALA A 605 -0.43 6.15 -24.51
C ALA A 605 -0.70 7.24 -23.48
N VAL A 606 -1.43 8.30 -23.85
CA VAL A 606 -1.82 9.40 -22.96
C VAL A 606 -2.69 8.89 -21.79
N ARG A 607 -3.63 7.96 -22.04
CA ARG A 607 -4.41 7.34 -20.95
C ARG A 607 -3.55 6.52 -19.98
N ARG A 608 -2.50 5.85 -20.46
CA ARG A 608 -1.56 5.14 -19.56
C ARG A 608 -0.64 6.09 -18.81
N SER A 609 -0.19 7.20 -19.42
CA SER A 609 0.49 8.31 -18.70
C SER A 609 -0.37 8.82 -17.56
N ARG A 610 -1.64 9.19 -17.85
CA ARG A 610 -2.60 9.63 -16.83
C ARG A 610 -2.79 8.61 -15.70
N SER A 611 -2.80 7.31 -16.00
CA SER A 611 -2.87 6.27 -14.97
C SER A 611 -1.66 6.23 -14.02
N PHE A 612 -0.48 6.70 -14.43
CA PHE A 612 0.65 6.93 -13.52
C PHE A 612 0.48 8.25 -12.77
N GLU A 613 0.05 9.31 -13.44
CA GLU A 613 -0.26 10.62 -12.83
C GLU A 613 -1.27 10.49 -11.66
N ASP A 614 -2.39 9.78 -11.87
CA ASP A 614 -3.42 9.50 -10.86
C ASP A 614 -2.89 8.66 -9.68
N GLY A 615 -2.00 7.70 -9.99
CA GLY A 615 -1.30 6.88 -9.00
C GLY A 615 -0.38 7.70 -8.11
N TYR A 616 0.41 8.61 -8.69
CA TYR A 616 1.23 9.55 -7.94
C TYR A 616 0.39 10.58 -7.19
N TRP A 617 -0.71 11.08 -7.76
CA TRP A 617 -1.61 12.01 -7.07
C TRP A 617 -2.21 11.43 -5.79
N THR A 618 -2.49 10.12 -5.81
CA THR A 618 -2.95 9.35 -4.65
C THR A 618 -1.83 9.01 -3.67
N THR A 619 -0.63 8.70 -4.16
CA THR A 619 0.50 8.23 -3.33
C THR A 619 1.25 9.38 -2.64
N ASP A 620 1.36 10.53 -3.30
CA ASP A 620 2.05 11.73 -2.82
C ASP A 620 1.12 12.68 -2.02
N ASN A 621 -0.08 12.21 -1.61
CA ASN A 621 -1.10 12.96 -0.86
C ASN A 621 -1.42 14.36 -1.42
N ILE A 622 -1.45 14.55 -2.75
CA ILE A 622 -1.49 15.89 -3.38
C ILE A 622 -2.77 16.69 -3.04
N GLN A 623 -3.81 16.01 -2.55
CA GLN A 623 -5.08 16.58 -2.06
C GLN A 623 -4.98 17.28 -0.69
N GLU A 624 -3.96 17.00 0.12
CA GLU A 624 -3.75 17.70 1.39
C GLU A 624 -3.15 19.10 1.14
N SER A 625 -3.72 20.11 1.78
CA SER A 625 -3.19 21.48 1.75
C SER A 625 -1.95 21.59 2.63
N ILE A 626 -0.79 21.23 2.06
CA ILE A 626 0.49 21.24 2.77
C ILE A 626 0.87 22.66 3.21
N ASP A 627 0.79 22.93 4.52
CA ASP A 627 1.43 24.09 5.15
C ASP A 627 2.95 24.05 4.91
N ARG A 628 3.59 25.23 4.85
CA ARG A 628 5.02 25.35 4.52
C ARG A 628 5.93 24.70 5.57
N ILE A 629 6.30 23.44 5.36
CA ILE A 629 7.39 22.78 6.09
C ILE A 629 8.72 23.41 5.62
N ILE A 630 9.34 24.20 6.49
CA ILE A 630 10.71 24.67 6.29
C ILE A 630 11.66 23.55 6.71
N ILE A 631 12.34 22.93 5.74
CA ILE A 631 13.41 21.96 6.00
C ILE A 631 14.73 22.73 5.99
N THR A 632 15.41 22.79 7.13
CA THR A 632 16.84 23.15 7.19
C THR A 632 17.64 21.99 6.63
N ALA A 633 18.37 22.22 5.54
CA ALA A 633 19.41 21.30 5.09
C ALA A 633 20.68 21.51 5.93
N ASP A 634 21.24 20.40 6.41
CA ASP A 634 22.69 20.24 6.56
C ASP A 634 23.13 19.33 5.41
N ASP A 635 24.33 19.56 4.87
CA ASP A 635 24.79 19.00 3.61
C ASP A 635 25.33 17.56 3.71
N ASP A 636 25.37 16.87 2.56
CA ASP A 636 26.61 16.32 2.00
C ASP A 636 26.37 15.94 0.52
N ASP A 637 27.14 16.56 -0.38
CA ASP A 637 27.14 16.30 -1.83
C ASP A 637 27.98 15.06 -2.20
N ASP A 638 27.71 14.45 -3.37
CA ASP A 638 28.77 14.08 -4.35
C ASP A 638 28.15 13.67 -5.71
N ASP A 639 28.92 13.86 -6.80
CA ASP A 639 28.43 14.05 -8.18
C ASP A 639 28.35 12.80 -9.13
N ASP A 640 27.77 13.07 -10.32
CA ASP A 640 28.10 12.56 -11.68
C ASP A 640 27.47 11.30 -12.36
N ASP A 641 27.32 11.46 -13.70
CA ASP A 641 27.20 10.51 -14.85
C ASP A 641 25.91 9.67 -15.18
N ASP A 642 25.14 10.13 -16.18
CA ASP A 642 24.21 9.46 -17.15
C ASP A 642 23.27 8.32 -16.64
N ASP A 643 22.83 7.21 -17.31
CA ASP A 643 22.84 6.68 -18.72
C ASP A 643 21.39 6.67 -19.31
N ASP A 644 21.28 6.59 -20.65
CA ASP A 644 20.18 6.04 -21.46
C ASP A 644 19.05 5.26 -20.74
N PHE A 645 17.79 5.66 -20.97
CA PHE A 645 16.63 4.80 -20.75
C PHE A 645 16.22 4.05 -22.02
N SER A 646 15.90 2.76 -21.88
CA SER A 646 15.27 1.96 -22.94
C SER A 646 14.19 1.04 -22.36
N PHE A 647 12.92 1.40 -22.57
CA PHE A 647 11.77 0.73 -21.97
C PHE A 647 11.25 -0.45 -22.81
N ASP A 648 11.69 -1.67 -22.47
CA ASP A 648 11.08 -2.91 -22.98
C ASP A 648 10.20 -3.57 -21.90
N GLN A 649 8.90 -3.29 -21.96
CA GLN A 649 7.87 -4.18 -21.41
C GLN A 649 7.49 -5.24 -22.47
N GLU A 650 7.92 -6.47 -22.23
CA GLU A 650 7.28 -7.67 -22.76
C GLU A 650 6.21 -8.10 -21.74
N SER A 651 4.98 -8.27 -22.21
CA SER A 651 3.83 -8.78 -21.46
C SER A 651 3.60 -10.23 -21.89
N ASP A 652 4.08 -11.18 -21.10
CA ASP A 652 3.87 -12.61 -21.33
C ASP A 652 2.48 -13.02 -20.81
N ASP A 653 1.46 -12.89 -21.66
CA ASP A 653 0.57 -14.03 -21.91
C ASP A 653 1.42 -15.00 -22.78
N ASP A 654 1.45 -16.32 -22.59
CA ASP A 654 0.34 -17.21 -22.27
C ASP A 654 0.84 -18.57 -21.69
N VAL A 655 -0.08 -19.37 -21.14
CA VAL A 655 -0.02 -20.84 -20.88
C VAL A 655 1.28 -21.47 -20.27
N ASP A 656 1.26 -21.73 -18.95
CA ASP A 656 1.20 -23.10 -18.37
C ASP A 656 0.78 -23.07 -16.87
#